data_AF-A0A7Y2T7J7-F1
#
_entry.id   AF-A0A7Y2T7J7-F1
#
_cell.length_a   1.000
_cell.length_b   1.000
_cell.length_c   1.000
_cell.angle_alpha   90.00
_cell.angle_beta   90.00
_cell.angle_gamma   90.00
#
_symmetry.space_group_name_H-M   'P 1'
#
loop_
_entity.id
_entity.type
_entity.pdbx_description
1 polymer ?
#
loop_
_entity_poly.entity_id
_entity_poly.type
_entity_poly.pdbx_seq_one_letter_code
_entity_poly.pdbx_strand_id
1 'polypeptide(L)'
;MAHILGALIVLPFILFAPLSGWLSDRFSKTYVIRGTLCMQLGVLVMIVFAVAIQSLPLAVLGFFLLSVESVLLSPAKKGIVKELVGHSRLGFASGVLEMSVILAVCFGQIISGWWYDLRREAGFDVWEAAHFPMMVIAAAALLSLALSFKVECVKPMSSRPFRKGILIEHFGQLNDLWEDRRMRLSGVGVAFFWGFAGFINLAAIQIGSDLSGGGGVGFGSENSWLMLAASGGIALGGVMASLICKKKIELGLVPLGGLVMMVGSVALGLGPIERVWLMTWLAIAGGGGALLLVPLNAYLQDICPPEKRGRVLAGLNLLDCIAGFFAVLIQFVMAHYKLPYSFQFGALALVCVMATNYSARLLPQHVVRLVVLGLFKMVYRIRVLHADRVPAQGGVLLIANHVSYVDAFVLSVACPRKVRFLMYDGYFKRPWIGRFVKLFDTVPISETRAKEALRVAAEALEKGSVVCVFPEGQLARTGAMNEFKRGFEMIARKAKCPVLPAAMDGLWGSIFSFERNRFLFKWPYRIPYGVTVHFGSPLITGETKVDQATRAVESLRADAFAQRQVLAHPMKWLSKNARLAGGDVSAFRQRANELRALPVGQQVQRFANALQVGEVNAIRRGQTVMFEWDSLESCRDVLGVIFAQYFKLKLVLVSSTTSADEVSRLSEEHRVDHYVSGKSLHEAWRSRGLSGGCYDFSHDALNRDGVFPCLAVGGCIIAMSMPHPEAETATNQHQEGHRSGTWGRLLPGFHVEIKKSVIHLTGVSLPPEGLSISNVCLDPNGILGPALDA
;
A
#
# COMPACT_ATOMS: atom_id res chain seq x y z
N MET A 1 33.26 -31.76 14.67
CA MET A 1 32.85 -32.64 13.55
C MET A 1 31.70 -32.05 12.73
N ALA A 2 30.67 -31.46 13.34
CA ALA A 2 29.54 -30.83 12.65
C ALA A 2 29.95 -29.84 11.52
N HIS A 3 30.97 -29.03 11.75
CA HIS A 3 31.48 -28.04 10.78
C HIS A 3 32.15 -28.68 9.56
N ILE A 4 32.87 -29.79 9.78
CA ILE A 4 33.49 -30.57 8.70
C ILE A 4 32.39 -31.23 7.85
N LEU A 5 31.36 -31.78 8.50
CA LEU A 5 30.19 -32.32 7.80
C LEU A 5 29.43 -31.24 7.02
N GLY A 6 29.24 -30.06 7.60
CA GLY A 6 28.66 -28.91 6.91
C GLY A 6 29.45 -28.49 5.67
N ALA A 7 30.77 -28.42 5.77
CA ALA A 7 31.63 -28.13 4.63
C ALA A 7 31.57 -29.22 3.54
N LEU A 8 31.55 -30.50 3.94
CA LEU A 8 31.42 -31.65 3.03
C LEU A 8 30.08 -31.67 2.28
N ILE A 9 29.00 -31.14 2.88
CA ILE A 9 27.69 -31.02 2.24
C ILE A 9 27.68 -29.91 1.19
N VAL A 10 28.32 -28.77 1.47
CA VAL A 10 28.34 -27.60 0.56
C VAL A 10 29.33 -27.78 -0.59
N LEU A 11 30.45 -28.46 -0.35
CA LEU A 11 31.55 -28.59 -1.32
C LEU A 11 31.12 -29.18 -2.69
N PRO A 12 30.29 -30.24 -2.77
CA PRO A 12 29.76 -30.73 -4.05
C PRO A 12 29.02 -29.68 -4.87
N PHE A 13 28.29 -28.76 -4.23
CA PHE A 13 27.56 -27.70 -4.94
C PHE A 13 28.50 -26.70 -5.60
N ILE A 14 29.70 -26.51 -5.06
CA ILE A 14 30.73 -25.69 -5.68
C ILE A 14 31.44 -26.47 -6.80
N LEU A 15 31.76 -27.73 -6.59
CA LEU A 15 32.58 -28.51 -7.53
C LEU A 15 31.81 -29.04 -8.76
N PHE A 16 30.56 -29.47 -8.56
CA PHE A 16 29.79 -30.21 -9.57
C PHE A 16 28.61 -29.44 -10.18
N ALA A 17 28.34 -28.21 -9.74
CA ALA A 17 27.27 -27.38 -10.33
C ALA A 17 27.37 -27.21 -11.86
N PRO A 18 28.56 -26.99 -12.47
CA PRO A 18 28.68 -26.88 -13.93
C PRO A 18 28.33 -28.17 -14.66
N LEU A 19 28.80 -29.29 -14.10
CA LEU A 19 28.57 -30.62 -14.65
C LEU A 19 27.07 -30.95 -14.63
N SER A 20 26.39 -30.60 -13.55
CA SER A 20 24.94 -30.75 -13.40
C SER A 20 24.15 -29.96 -14.47
N GLY A 21 24.50 -28.69 -14.69
CA GLY A 21 23.88 -27.87 -15.73
C GLY A 21 24.05 -28.49 -17.12
N TRP A 22 25.27 -28.93 -17.45
CA TRP A 22 25.54 -29.61 -18.72
C TRP A 22 24.75 -30.92 -18.87
N LEU A 23 24.68 -31.76 -17.82
CA LEU A 23 23.90 -32.99 -17.84
C LEU A 23 22.41 -32.73 -18.11
N SER A 24 21.84 -31.73 -17.43
CA SER A 24 20.42 -31.33 -17.59
C SER A 24 20.09 -30.73 -18.95
N ASP A 25 21.08 -30.15 -19.64
CA ASP A 25 20.90 -29.58 -20.98
C ASP A 25 21.11 -30.63 -22.07
N ARG A 26 22.12 -31.50 -21.89
CA ARG A 26 22.53 -32.51 -22.88
C ARG A 26 21.59 -33.71 -22.96
N PHE A 27 21.08 -34.14 -21.81
CA PHE A 27 20.19 -35.29 -21.69
C PHE A 27 18.78 -34.83 -21.37
N SER A 28 17.78 -35.72 -21.56
CA SER A 28 16.41 -35.42 -21.12
C SER A 28 16.42 -35.19 -19.61
N LYS A 29 15.79 -34.11 -19.16
CA LYS A 29 15.64 -33.81 -17.73
C LYS A 29 14.95 -34.96 -16.99
N THR A 30 14.02 -35.64 -17.64
CA THR A 30 13.34 -36.83 -17.09
C THR A 30 14.32 -37.97 -16.83
N TYR A 31 15.27 -38.22 -17.74
CA TYR A 31 16.31 -39.24 -17.54
C TYR A 31 17.33 -38.83 -16.49
N VAL A 32 17.72 -37.55 -16.43
CA VAL A 32 18.61 -37.05 -15.38
C VAL A 32 17.95 -37.23 -14.01
N ILE A 33 16.68 -36.83 -13.84
CA ILE A 33 15.91 -37.02 -12.60
C ILE A 33 15.84 -38.51 -12.21
N ARG A 34 15.51 -39.40 -13.15
CA ARG A 34 15.45 -40.85 -12.87
C ARG A 34 16.81 -41.40 -12.47
N GLY A 35 17.88 -41.00 -13.16
CA GLY A 35 19.24 -41.41 -12.84
C GLY A 35 19.69 -40.95 -11.47
N THR A 36 19.40 -39.70 -11.09
CA THR A 36 19.73 -39.18 -9.76
C THR A 36 18.88 -39.82 -8.67
N LEU A 37 17.60 -40.14 -8.91
CA LEU A 37 16.76 -40.88 -7.97
C LEU A 37 17.23 -42.33 -7.77
N CYS A 38 17.72 -42.99 -8.83
CA CYS A 38 18.39 -44.29 -8.71
C CYS A 38 19.68 -44.19 -7.87
N MET A 39 20.49 -43.15 -8.11
CA MET A 39 21.67 -42.86 -7.29
C MET A 39 21.27 -42.59 -5.83
N GLN A 40 20.24 -41.79 -5.58
CA GLN A 40 19.73 -41.47 -4.25
C GLN A 40 19.35 -42.75 -3.49
N LEU A 41 18.61 -43.67 -4.13
CA LEU A 41 18.25 -44.95 -3.54
C LEU A 41 19.48 -45.78 -3.19
N GLY A 42 20.43 -45.93 -4.12
CA GLY A 42 21.66 -46.69 -3.88
C GLY A 42 22.49 -46.12 -2.73
N VAL A 43 22.61 -44.79 -2.65
CA VAL A 43 23.33 -44.11 -1.57
C VAL A 43 22.58 -44.24 -0.24
N LEU A 44 21.24 -44.15 -0.22
CA LEU A 44 20.45 -44.36 1.01
C LEU A 44 20.56 -45.79 1.52
N VAL A 45 20.54 -46.80 0.64
CA VAL A 45 20.80 -48.20 1.01
C VAL A 45 22.20 -48.34 1.60
N MET A 46 23.21 -47.68 1.02
CA MET A 46 24.56 -47.65 1.55
C MET A 46 24.61 -46.99 2.95
N ILE A 47 23.86 -45.92 3.20
CA ILE A 47 23.79 -45.27 4.51
C ILE A 47 23.08 -46.16 5.53
N VAL A 48 21.98 -46.83 5.17
CA VAL A 48 21.30 -47.81 6.03
C VAL A 48 22.27 -48.93 6.41
N PHE A 49 23.00 -49.47 5.42
CA PHE A 49 24.03 -50.47 5.67
C PHE A 49 25.15 -49.94 6.57
N ALA A 50 25.63 -48.71 6.33
CA ALA A 50 26.64 -48.06 7.16
C ALA A 50 26.20 -47.91 8.63
N VAL A 51 24.93 -47.56 8.86
CA VAL A 51 24.35 -47.48 10.22
C VAL A 51 24.24 -48.86 10.85
N ALA A 52 23.85 -49.88 10.08
CA ALA A 52 23.76 -51.26 10.58
C ALA A 52 25.13 -51.82 10.99
N ILE A 53 26.21 -51.49 10.26
CA ILE A 53 27.59 -51.88 10.63
C ILE A 53 28.31 -50.85 11.52
N GLN A 54 27.61 -49.80 11.95
CA GLN A 54 28.13 -48.73 12.80
C GLN A 54 29.38 -48.01 12.24
N SER A 55 29.47 -47.87 10.91
CA SER A 55 30.61 -47.26 10.22
C SER A 55 30.39 -45.78 9.92
N LEU A 56 30.96 -44.91 10.77
CA LEU A 56 30.92 -43.46 10.60
C LEU A 56 31.55 -42.97 9.28
N PRO A 57 32.73 -43.45 8.83
CA PRO A 57 33.31 -43.00 7.56
C PRO A 57 32.41 -43.31 6.35
N LEU A 58 31.77 -44.48 6.34
CA LEU A 58 30.88 -44.88 5.25
C LEU A 58 29.59 -44.04 5.25
N ALA A 59 29.04 -43.72 6.43
CA ALA A 59 27.91 -42.82 6.56
C ALA A 59 28.25 -41.41 6.04
N VAL A 60 29.43 -40.86 6.40
CA VAL A 60 29.91 -39.55 5.94
C VAL A 60 30.12 -39.54 4.43
N LEU A 61 30.70 -40.58 3.85
CA LEU A 61 30.81 -40.74 2.39
C LEU A 61 29.42 -40.76 1.74
N GLY A 62 28.45 -41.45 2.35
CA GLY A 62 27.06 -41.43 1.90
C GLY A 62 26.43 -40.04 1.89
N PHE A 63 26.61 -39.26 2.95
CA PHE A 63 26.15 -37.86 2.98
C PHE A 63 26.80 -36.99 1.89
N PHE A 64 28.09 -37.18 1.62
CA PHE A 64 28.77 -36.51 0.52
C PHE A 64 28.16 -36.91 -0.84
N LEU A 65 27.94 -38.20 -1.08
CA LEU A 65 27.34 -38.69 -2.31
C LEU A 65 25.88 -38.24 -2.49
N LEU A 66 25.09 -38.16 -1.40
CA LEU A 66 23.75 -37.54 -1.44
C LEU A 66 23.83 -36.06 -1.83
N SER A 67 24.85 -35.35 -1.35
CA SER A 67 25.05 -33.94 -1.71
C SER A 67 25.41 -33.81 -3.20
N VAL A 68 26.26 -34.69 -3.73
CA VAL A 68 26.54 -34.77 -5.18
C VAL A 68 25.26 -35.05 -5.97
N GLU A 69 24.44 -36.02 -5.53
CA GLU A 69 23.15 -36.33 -6.14
C GLU A 69 22.24 -35.11 -6.19
N SER A 70 22.10 -34.38 -5.09
CA SER A 70 21.25 -33.19 -5.00
C SER A 70 21.70 -32.07 -5.93
N VAL A 71 23.01 -31.93 -6.15
CA VAL A 71 23.58 -31.01 -7.14
C VAL A 71 23.17 -31.40 -8.55
N LEU A 72 23.23 -32.69 -8.89
CA LEU A 72 22.85 -33.21 -10.20
C LEU A 72 21.33 -33.11 -10.45
N LEU A 73 20.51 -33.32 -9.42
CA LEU A 73 19.05 -33.29 -9.51
C LEU A 73 18.49 -31.86 -9.66
N SER A 74 19.10 -30.87 -8.99
CA SER A 74 18.48 -29.54 -8.81
C SER A 74 18.16 -28.79 -10.12
N PRO A 75 19.08 -28.66 -11.11
CA PRO A 75 18.77 -28.02 -12.39
C PRO A 75 17.73 -28.77 -13.21
N ALA A 76 17.78 -30.11 -13.23
CA ALA A 76 16.82 -30.94 -13.96
C ALA A 76 15.40 -30.80 -13.36
N LYS A 77 15.29 -30.84 -12.03
CA LYS A 77 14.04 -30.64 -11.27
C LYS A 77 13.43 -29.27 -11.53
N LYS A 78 14.22 -28.19 -11.52
CA LYS A 78 13.71 -26.83 -11.77
C LYS A 78 13.39 -26.61 -13.25
N GLY A 79 14.19 -27.17 -14.15
CA GLY A 79 14.03 -27.04 -15.60
C GLY A 79 12.79 -27.75 -16.15
N ILE A 80 12.47 -28.96 -15.64
CA ILE A 80 11.33 -29.75 -16.16
C ILE A 80 9.99 -29.08 -15.88
N VAL A 81 9.86 -28.33 -14.78
CA VAL A 81 8.63 -27.58 -14.45
C VAL A 81 8.29 -26.59 -15.57
N LYS A 82 9.29 -25.87 -16.10
CA LYS A 82 9.10 -24.94 -17.21
C LYS A 82 8.56 -25.62 -18.46
N GLU A 83 9.01 -26.84 -18.73
CA GLU A 83 8.59 -27.61 -19.90
C GLU A 83 7.19 -28.19 -19.75
N LEU A 84 6.79 -28.59 -18.53
CA LEU A 84 5.47 -29.15 -18.26
C LEU A 84 4.36 -28.09 -18.15
N VAL A 85 4.63 -26.95 -17.50
CA VAL A 85 3.58 -25.94 -17.21
C VAL A 85 3.58 -24.73 -18.15
N GLY A 86 4.63 -24.58 -18.97
CA GLY A 86 4.82 -23.45 -19.86
C GLY A 86 5.10 -22.11 -19.13
N HIS A 87 5.34 -21.07 -19.92
CA HIS A 87 5.79 -19.76 -19.40
C HIS A 87 4.74 -19.04 -18.53
N SER A 88 3.45 -19.20 -18.81
CA SER A 88 2.38 -18.45 -18.16
C SER A 88 2.08 -18.90 -16.72
N ARG A 89 2.38 -20.16 -16.38
CA ARG A 89 2.14 -20.73 -15.04
C ARG A 89 3.42 -21.05 -14.25
N LEU A 90 4.58 -20.73 -14.83
CA LEU A 90 5.89 -21.05 -14.25
C LEU A 90 6.07 -20.51 -12.82
N GLY A 91 5.62 -19.28 -12.55
CA GLY A 91 5.72 -18.65 -11.23
C GLY A 91 4.94 -19.41 -10.14
N PHE A 92 3.70 -19.79 -10.43
CA PHE A 92 2.87 -20.57 -9.50
C PHE A 92 3.46 -21.97 -9.27
N ALA A 93 3.82 -22.68 -10.33
CA ALA A 93 4.37 -24.04 -10.24
C ALA A 93 5.71 -24.06 -9.49
N SER A 94 6.60 -23.08 -9.75
CA SER A 94 7.86 -22.93 -9.01
C SER A 94 7.63 -22.59 -7.55
N GLY A 95 6.62 -21.76 -7.25
CA GLY A 95 6.23 -21.43 -5.88
C GLY A 95 5.74 -22.65 -5.09
N VAL A 96 4.85 -23.47 -5.68
CA VAL A 96 4.39 -24.72 -5.05
C VAL A 96 5.56 -25.67 -4.81
N LEU A 97 6.43 -25.86 -5.80
CA LEU A 97 7.60 -26.74 -5.69
C LEU A 97 8.52 -26.33 -4.53
N GLU A 98 8.89 -25.05 -4.44
CA GLU A 98 9.79 -24.55 -3.38
C GLU A 98 9.13 -24.62 -1.99
N MET A 99 7.82 -24.32 -1.88
CA MET A 99 7.09 -24.45 -0.61
C MET A 99 6.99 -25.90 -0.15
N SER A 100 6.72 -26.85 -1.06
CA SER A 100 6.68 -28.27 -0.72
C SER A 100 8.03 -28.77 -0.21
N VAL A 101 9.14 -28.30 -0.78
CA VAL A 101 10.49 -28.66 -0.31
C VAL A 101 10.73 -28.13 1.10
N ILE A 102 10.43 -26.84 1.37
CA ILE A 102 10.62 -26.25 2.71
C ILE A 102 9.79 -27.01 3.77
N LEU A 103 8.53 -27.30 3.47
CA LEU A 103 7.65 -28.06 4.37
C LEU A 103 8.18 -29.49 4.62
N ALA A 104 8.65 -30.17 3.57
CA ALA A 104 9.21 -31.51 3.70
C ALA A 104 10.49 -31.54 4.56
N VAL A 105 11.38 -30.54 4.39
CA VAL A 105 12.58 -30.39 5.23
C VAL A 105 12.18 -30.19 6.68
N CYS A 106 11.24 -29.28 6.96
CA CYS A 106 10.76 -29.04 8.32
C CYS A 106 10.17 -30.31 8.95
N PHE A 107 9.30 -31.01 8.21
CA PHE A 107 8.66 -32.24 8.68
C PHE A 107 9.69 -33.35 8.99
N GLY A 108 10.66 -33.54 8.09
CA GLY A 108 11.75 -34.50 8.28
C GLY A 108 12.60 -34.18 9.49
N GLN A 109 12.97 -32.90 9.70
CA GLN A 109 13.75 -32.46 10.86
C GLN A 109 12.98 -32.70 12.18
N ILE A 110 11.69 -32.35 12.25
CA ILE A 110 10.89 -32.55 13.46
C ILE A 110 10.80 -34.03 13.83
N ILE A 111 10.35 -34.87 12.89
CA ILE A 111 10.08 -36.27 13.17
C ILE A 111 11.36 -37.02 13.51
N SER A 112 12.44 -36.77 12.77
CA SER A 112 13.72 -37.45 13.03
C SER A 112 14.30 -37.08 14.40
N GLY A 113 14.29 -35.80 14.78
CA GLY A 113 14.78 -35.35 16.09
C GLY A 113 13.98 -35.93 17.24
N TRP A 114 12.65 -35.89 17.15
CA TRP A 114 11.75 -36.47 18.16
C TRP A 114 11.89 -37.98 18.27
N TRP A 115 11.95 -38.68 17.14
CA TRP A 115 12.15 -40.13 17.12
C TRP A 115 13.48 -40.53 17.77
N TYR A 116 14.55 -39.81 17.42
CA TYR A 116 15.88 -40.09 17.93
C TYR A 116 15.90 -39.96 19.46
N ASP A 117 15.39 -38.86 20.02
CA ASP A 117 15.37 -38.66 21.47
C ASP A 117 14.50 -39.70 22.18
N LEU A 118 13.29 -40.00 21.68
CA LEU A 118 12.40 -41.01 22.26
C LEU A 118 13.07 -42.40 22.34
N ARG A 119 13.86 -42.77 21.33
CA ARG A 119 14.61 -44.03 21.33
C ARG A 119 15.81 -43.99 22.29
N ARG A 120 16.50 -42.85 22.38
CA ARG A 120 17.59 -42.66 23.34
C ARG A 120 17.08 -42.72 24.79
N GLU A 121 15.90 -42.16 25.07
CA GLU A 121 15.20 -42.29 26.38
C GLU A 121 14.82 -43.73 26.70
N ALA A 122 14.38 -44.50 25.69
CA ALA A 122 14.06 -45.91 25.82
C ALA A 122 15.30 -46.83 25.94
N GLY A 123 16.51 -46.27 26.02
CA GLY A 123 17.76 -47.01 26.26
C GLY A 123 18.45 -47.58 25.03
N PHE A 124 17.98 -47.26 23.81
CA PHE A 124 18.62 -47.71 22.57
C PHE A 124 19.92 -46.96 22.30
N ASP A 125 20.89 -47.64 21.67
CA ASP A 125 22.13 -47.00 21.24
C ASP A 125 21.91 -45.98 20.09
N VAL A 126 22.87 -45.08 19.88
CA VAL A 126 22.84 -44.02 18.87
C VAL A 126 22.58 -44.58 17.46
N TRP A 127 23.23 -45.70 17.12
CA TRP A 127 23.08 -46.35 15.82
C TRP A 127 21.70 -47.02 15.66
N GLU A 128 21.21 -47.68 16.70
CA GLU A 128 19.90 -48.32 16.71
C GLU A 128 18.76 -47.29 16.61
N ALA A 129 18.91 -46.15 17.30
CA ALA A 129 17.96 -45.04 17.23
C ALA A 129 17.88 -44.44 15.81
N ALA A 130 19.00 -44.38 15.09
CA ALA A 130 19.09 -43.84 13.73
C ALA A 130 18.65 -44.84 12.64
N HIS A 131 18.71 -46.15 12.91
CA HIS A 131 18.48 -47.19 11.90
C HIS A 131 17.07 -47.15 11.30
N PHE A 132 16.02 -47.08 12.13
CA PHE A 132 14.63 -47.09 11.65
C PHE A 132 14.27 -45.90 10.75
N PRO A 133 14.55 -44.63 11.12
CA PRO A 133 14.32 -43.49 10.23
C PRO A 133 15.06 -43.60 8.91
N MET A 134 16.30 -44.12 8.90
CA MET A 134 17.05 -44.30 7.66
C MET A 134 16.40 -45.35 6.75
N MET A 135 15.87 -46.44 7.29
CA MET A 135 15.10 -47.43 6.52
C MET A 135 13.82 -46.81 5.93
N VAL A 136 13.09 -46.02 6.71
CA VAL A 136 11.87 -45.33 6.24
C VAL A 136 12.19 -44.36 5.10
N ILE A 137 13.28 -43.60 5.21
CA ILE A 137 13.72 -42.67 4.15
C ILE A 137 14.16 -43.43 2.90
N ALA A 138 14.88 -44.55 3.04
CA ALA A 138 15.24 -45.41 1.91
C ALA A 138 14.01 -46.02 1.22
N ALA A 139 13.00 -46.45 1.99
CA ALA A 139 11.73 -46.93 1.45
C ALA A 139 10.94 -45.82 0.74
N ALA A 140 10.94 -44.60 1.28
CA ALA A 140 10.33 -43.45 0.62
C ALA A 140 11.05 -43.08 -0.70
N ALA A 141 12.36 -43.31 -0.80
CA ALA A 141 13.10 -43.11 -2.04
C ALA A 141 12.69 -44.09 -3.15
N LEU A 142 12.32 -45.33 -2.81
CA LEU A 142 11.71 -46.28 -3.77
C LEU A 142 10.40 -45.71 -4.34
N LEU A 143 9.54 -45.17 -3.48
CA LEU A 143 8.29 -44.55 -3.91
C LEU A 143 8.55 -43.33 -4.81
N SER A 144 9.52 -42.48 -4.46
CA SER A 144 9.93 -41.33 -5.28
C SER A 144 10.40 -41.77 -6.67
N LEU A 145 11.26 -42.80 -6.73
CA LEU A 145 11.73 -43.37 -7.99
C LEU A 145 10.58 -43.96 -8.80
N ALA A 146 9.66 -44.72 -8.19
CA ALA A 146 8.49 -45.26 -8.86
C ALA A 146 7.58 -44.16 -9.45
N LEU A 147 7.34 -43.09 -8.69
CA LEU A 147 6.55 -41.94 -9.15
C LEU A 147 7.24 -41.16 -10.27
N SER A 148 8.58 -41.16 -10.33
CA SER A 148 9.34 -40.51 -11.41
C SER A 148 9.09 -41.13 -12.80
N PHE A 149 8.62 -42.38 -12.87
CA PHE A 149 8.22 -43.00 -14.13
C PHE A 149 6.89 -42.47 -14.67
N LYS A 150 6.05 -41.85 -13.81
CA LYS A 150 4.82 -41.15 -14.23
C LYS A 150 5.09 -39.75 -14.79
N VAL A 151 6.29 -39.20 -14.56
CA VAL A 151 6.67 -37.90 -15.13
C VAL A 151 6.89 -38.05 -16.63
N GLU A 152 6.24 -37.18 -17.40
CA GLU A 152 6.33 -37.17 -18.86
C GLU A 152 7.78 -37.01 -19.33
N CYS A 153 8.13 -37.68 -20.43
CA CYS A 153 9.48 -37.62 -20.99
C CYS A 153 9.65 -36.37 -21.83
N VAL A 154 10.55 -35.47 -21.41
CA VAL A 154 10.84 -34.23 -22.12
C VAL A 154 12.07 -34.38 -23.04
N LYS A 155 12.12 -33.62 -24.13
CA LYS A 155 13.26 -33.69 -25.07
C LYS A 155 14.49 -32.94 -24.51
N PRO A 156 15.73 -33.37 -24.84
CA PRO A 156 16.94 -32.64 -24.50
C PRO A 156 16.97 -31.24 -25.14
N MET A 157 17.54 -30.25 -24.46
CA MET A 157 17.64 -28.87 -24.98
C MET A 157 18.89 -28.61 -25.82
N SER A 158 19.96 -29.36 -25.59
CA SER A 158 21.26 -29.18 -26.25
C SER A 158 21.90 -30.50 -26.65
N SER A 159 22.68 -30.47 -27.72
CA SER A 159 23.53 -31.58 -28.16
C SER A 159 25.02 -31.37 -27.86
N ARG A 160 25.38 -30.32 -27.08
CA ARG A 160 26.77 -29.94 -26.81
C ARG A 160 27.58 -31.09 -26.18
N PRO A 161 28.69 -31.56 -26.81
CA PRO A 161 29.51 -32.64 -26.27
C PRO A 161 30.28 -32.20 -25.02
N PHE A 162 30.63 -33.16 -24.16
CA PHE A 162 31.42 -32.90 -22.96
C PHE A 162 32.81 -32.37 -23.32
N ARG A 163 33.29 -31.36 -22.59
CA ARG A 163 34.65 -30.82 -22.69
C ARG A 163 35.16 -30.52 -21.28
N LYS A 164 36.45 -30.75 -21.00
CA LYS A 164 37.04 -30.53 -19.65
C LYS A 164 36.81 -29.09 -19.13
N GLY A 165 36.77 -28.10 -20.01
CA GLY A 165 36.48 -26.70 -19.65
C GLY A 165 35.09 -26.46 -19.05
N ILE A 166 34.12 -27.36 -19.26
CA ILE A 166 32.76 -27.26 -18.69
C ILE A 166 32.82 -27.28 -17.16
N LEU A 167 33.76 -28.03 -16.56
CA LEU A 167 33.93 -28.12 -15.10
C LEU A 167 34.27 -26.78 -14.43
N ILE A 168 34.74 -25.79 -15.19
CA ILE A 168 35.14 -24.47 -14.67
C ILE A 168 34.21 -23.37 -15.24
N GLU A 169 33.34 -23.71 -16.20
CA GLU A 169 32.52 -22.76 -16.96
C GLU A 169 31.63 -21.86 -16.09
N HIS A 170 31.14 -22.35 -14.94
CA HIS A 170 30.36 -21.52 -14.01
C HIS A 170 31.12 -20.33 -13.39
N PHE A 171 32.45 -20.39 -13.30
CA PHE A 171 33.25 -19.25 -12.85
C PHE A 171 33.26 -18.16 -13.92
N GLY A 172 33.21 -18.55 -15.20
CA GLY A 172 32.96 -17.63 -16.31
C GLY A 172 31.54 -17.08 -16.32
N GLN A 173 30.55 -17.87 -15.89
CA GLN A 173 29.15 -17.41 -15.77
C GLN A 173 28.95 -16.40 -14.63
N LEU A 174 29.81 -16.42 -13.60
CA LEU A 174 29.83 -15.36 -12.58
C LEU A 174 30.15 -13.99 -13.18
N ASN A 175 30.89 -13.94 -14.29
CA ASN A 175 31.16 -12.70 -15.01
C ASN A 175 29.87 -12.08 -15.57
N ASP A 176 28.94 -12.89 -16.10
CA ASP A 176 27.64 -12.40 -16.58
C ASP A 176 26.83 -11.73 -15.45
N LEU A 177 26.96 -12.20 -14.20
CA LEU A 177 26.34 -11.56 -13.03
C LEU A 177 27.05 -10.23 -12.68
N TRP A 178 28.37 -10.17 -12.89
CA TRP A 178 29.21 -9.03 -12.52
C TRP A 178 29.22 -7.89 -13.55
N GLU A 179 28.76 -8.14 -14.78
CA GLU A 179 28.65 -7.17 -15.88
C GLU A 179 27.72 -5.98 -15.56
N ASP A 180 26.51 -6.24 -15.01
CA ASP A 180 25.57 -5.17 -14.63
C ASP A 180 25.57 -4.96 -13.11
N ARG A 181 25.74 -3.70 -12.70
CA ARG A 181 25.74 -3.30 -11.29
C ARG A 181 24.48 -3.76 -10.53
N ARG A 182 23.31 -3.70 -11.14
CA ARG A 182 22.02 -4.08 -10.52
C ARG A 182 21.91 -5.59 -10.35
N MET A 183 22.38 -6.36 -11.34
CA MET A 183 22.44 -7.82 -11.26
C MET A 183 23.41 -8.25 -10.15
N ARG A 184 24.62 -7.68 -10.14
CA ARG A 184 25.61 -7.92 -9.09
C ARG A 184 25.09 -7.63 -7.69
N LEU A 185 24.50 -6.44 -7.48
CA LEU A 185 24.02 -6.04 -6.15
C LEU A 185 22.86 -6.91 -5.68
N SER A 186 21.96 -7.30 -6.59
CA SER A 186 20.89 -8.25 -6.26
C SER A 186 21.46 -9.62 -5.90
N GLY A 187 22.43 -10.11 -6.66
CA GLY A 187 23.09 -11.39 -6.39
C GLY A 187 23.82 -11.41 -5.05
N VAL A 188 24.57 -10.36 -4.71
CA VAL A 188 25.23 -10.22 -3.41
C VAL A 188 24.20 -10.21 -2.27
N GLY A 189 23.06 -9.56 -2.44
CA GLY A 189 21.99 -9.56 -1.42
C GLY A 189 21.33 -10.93 -1.24
N VAL A 190 21.12 -11.69 -2.32
CA VAL A 190 20.62 -13.07 -2.25
C VAL A 190 21.64 -13.99 -1.56
N ALA A 191 22.91 -13.89 -1.94
CA ALA A 191 23.99 -14.66 -1.32
C ALA A 191 24.17 -14.32 0.17
N PHE A 192 23.97 -13.05 0.55
CA PHE A 192 23.95 -12.63 1.96
C PHE A 192 22.87 -13.37 2.77
N PHE A 193 21.66 -13.56 2.21
CA PHE A 193 20.61 -14.35 2.87
C PHE A 193 21.05 -15.80 3.09
N TRP A 194 21.63 -16.46 2.09
CA TRP A 194 22.05 -17.86 2.22
C TRP A 194 23.22 -18.03 3.18
N GLY A 195 24.17 -17.08 3.20
CA GLY A 195 25.22 -17.03 4.21
C GLY A 195 24.65 -16.84 5.62
N PHE A 196 23.70 -15.92 5.78
CA PHE A 196 22.98 -15.70 7.05
C PHE A 196 22.25 -16.97 7.51
N ALA A 197 21.48 -17.61 6.63
CA ALA A 197 20.74 -18.83 6.94
C ALA A 197 21.68 -19.99 7.30
N GLY A 198 22.79 -20.14 6.59
CA GLY A 198 23.83 -21.13 6.89
C GLY A 198 24.47 -20.91 8.27
N PHE A 199 24.74 -19.64 8.62
CA PHE A 199 25.22 -19.28 9.94
C PHE A 199 24.20 -19.63 11.04
N ILE A 200 22.93 -19.24 10.86
CA ILE A 200 21.85 -19.53 11.81
C ILE A 200 21.68 -21.04 12.02
N ASN A 201 21.76 -21.83 10.95
CA ASN A 201 21.66 -23.29 11.03
C ASN A 201 22.76 -23.89 11.92
N LEU A 202 24.02 -23.50 11.72
CA LEU A 202 25.12 -23.97 12.56
C LEU A 202 25.04 -23.44 14.01
N ALA A 203 24.65 -22.19 14.18
CA ALA A 203 24.45 -21.60 15.51
C ALA A 203 23.35 -22.34 16.28
N ALA A 204 22.24 -22.70 15.64
CA ALA A 204 21.16 -23.45 16.28
C ALA A 204 21.58 -24.86 16.70
N ILE A 205 22.40 -25.56 15.91
CA ILE A 205 23.00 -26.84 16.30
C ILE A 205 23.82 -26.68 17.59
N GLN A 206 24.64 -25.64 17.65
CA GLN A 206 25.48 -25.37 18.82
C GLN A 206 24.62 -25.01 20.05
N ILE A 207 23.61 -24.16 19.90
CA ILE A 207 22.67 -23.79 20.98
C ILE A 207 21.85 -24.99 21.46
N GLY A 208 21.37 -25.84 20.54
CA GLY A 208 20.65 -27.06 20.88
C GLY A 208 21.50 -28.02 21.71
N SER A 209 22.82 -28.09 21.43
CA SER A 209 23.77 -28.85 22.24
C SER A 209 23.86 -28.31 23.67
N ASP A 210 23.88 -26.99 23.83
CA ASP A 210 24.03 -26.37 25.15
C ASP A 210 22.74 -26.44 25.98
N LEU A 211 21.57 -26.27 25.35
CA LEU A 211 20.27 -26.46 26.00
C LEU A 211 20.04 -27.90 26.49
N SER A 212 20.62 -28.88 25.80
CA SER A 212 20.52 -30.31 26.13
C SER A 212 21.67 -30.82 27.02
N GLY A 213 22.49 -29.93 27.60
CA GLY A 213 23.56 -30.31 28.52
C GLY A 213 24.75 -31.03 27.86
N GLY A 214 25.09 -30.69 26.61
CA GLY A 214 26.27 -31.19 25.90
C GLY A 214 25.97 -32.21 24.80
N GLY A 215 24.79 -32.15 24.17
CA GLY A 215 24.43 -33.06 23.06
C GLY A 215 23.92 -34.43 23.51
N GLY A 216 23.39 -34.51 24.74
CA GLY A 216 22.79 -35.71 25.31
C GLY A 216 21.36 -35.96 24.82
N VAL A 217 20.58 -36.69 25.61
CA VAL A 217 19.15 -36.96 25.35
C VAL A 217 18.38 -35.63 25.34
N GLY A 218 17.60 -35.36 24.29
CA GLY A 218 16.87 -34.09 24.11
C GLY A 218 17.52 -33.15 23.09
N PHE A 219 18.77 -33.40 22.67
CA PHE A 219 19.47 -32.60 21.66
C PHE A 219 18.72 -32.57 20.32
N GLY A 220 18.23 -33.73 19.87
CA GLY A 220 17.58 -33.87 18.57
C GLY A 220 16.33 -33.01 18.47
N SER A 221 15.48 -33.08 19.49
CA SER A 221 14.24 -32.33 19.60
C SER A 221 14.48 -30.83 19.77
N GLU A 222 15.46 -30.39 20.57
CA GLU A 222 15.81 -28.97 20.71
C GLU A 222 16.25 -28.36 19.38
N ASN A 223 17.17 -29.01 18.67
CA ASN A 223 17.61 -28.53 17.37
C ASN A 223 16.46 -28.45 16.36
N SER A 224 15.56 -29.45 16.36
CA SER A 224 14.39 -29.46 15.48
C SER A 224 13.41 -28.32 15.76
N TRP A 225 13.18 -27.96 17.03
CA TRP A 225 12.32 -26.83 17.40
C TRP A 225 12.89 -25.49 16.95
N LEU A 226 14.20 -25.27 17.12
CA LEU A 226 14.87 -24.05 16.69
C LEU A 226 14.86 -23.90 15.15
N MET A 227 15.09 -25.00 14.43
CA MET A 227 15.05 -25.01 12.96
C MET A 227 13.65 -24.86 12.38
N LEU A 228 12.63 -25.42 13.05
CA LEU A 228 11.24 -25.17 12.70
C LEU A 228 10.91 -23.68 12.80
N ALA A 229 11.33 -23.04 13.88
CA ALA A 229 11.05 -21.63 14.08
C ALA A 229 11.70 -20.78 12.97
N ALA A 230 12.98 -20.99 12.68
CA ALA A 230 13.68 -20.28 11.61
C ALA A 230 13.04 -20.51 10.22
N SER A 231 12.77 -21.78 9.87
CA SER A 231 12.21 -22.16 8.56
C SER A 231 10.75 -21.74 8.40
N GLY A 232 9.94 -21.84 9.46
CA GLY A 232 8.57 -21.33 9.50
C GLY A 232 8.54 -19.81 9.35
N GLY A 233 9.49 -19.11 9.97
CA GLY A 233 9.72 -17.69 9.76
C GLY A 233 9.98 -17.35 8.29
N ILE A 234 10.91 -18.07 7.64
CA ILE A 234 11.22 -17.91 6.20
C ILE A 234 9.96 -18.12 5.35
N ALA A 235 9.18 -19.16 5.61
CA ALA A 235 7.95 -19.45 4.86
C ALA A 235 6.92 -18.32 5.00
N LEU A 236 6.63 -17.87 6.23
CA LEU A 236 5.67 -16.79 6.50
C LEU A 236 6.14 -15.46 5.88
N GLY A 237 7.42 -15.12 6.05
CA GLY A 237 8.02 -13.93 5.45
C GLY A 237 7.97 -13.96 3.91
N GLY A 238 8.18 -15.13 3.31
CA GLY A 238 8.12 -15.34 1.87
C GLY A 238 6.70 -15.17 1.31
N VAL A 239 5.69 -15.70 1.99
CA VAL A 239 4.27 -15.47 1.65
C VAL A 239 3.95 -13.98 1.75
N MET A 240 4.34 -13.31 2.83
CA MET A 240 4.08 -11.89 3.03
C MET A 240 4.75 -11.03 1.96
N ALA A 241 6.03 -11.29 1.63
CA ALA A 241 6.73 -10.63 0.54
C ALA A 241 6.05 -10.83 -0.82
N SER A 242 5.59 -12.05 -1.09
CA SER A 242 4.89 -12.40 -2.34
C SER A 242 3.55 -11.68 -2.47
N LEU A 243 2.79 -11.54 -1.38
CA LEU A 243 1.54 -10.79 -1.35
C LEU A 243 1.77 -9.29 -1.61
N ILE A 244 2.81 -8.71 -1.01
CA ILE A 244 3.18 -7.30 -1.23
C ILE A 244 3.66 -7.07 -2.67
N CYS A 245 4.43 -8.01 -3.22
CA CYS A 245 4.98 -7.92 -4.58
C CYS A 245 4.00 -8.36 -5.69
N LYS A 246 2.77 -8.77 -5.36
CA LYS A 246 1.80 -9.38 -6.29
C LYS A 246 1.56 -8.57 -7.58
N LYS A 247 1.53 -7.24 -7.49
CA LYS A 247 1.28 -6.35 -8.65
C LYS A 247 2.57 -5.76 -9.25
N LYS A 248 3.62 -5.64 -8.44
CA LYS A 248 4.87 -4.98 -8.79
C LYS A 248 5.95 -5.43 -7.81
N ILE A 249 7.18 -5.60 -8.30
CA ILE A 249 8.34 -5.87 -7.46
C ILE A 249 8.64 -4.63 -6.59
N GLU A 250 8.46 -4.76 -5.27
CA GLU A 250 8.68 -3.68 -4.31
C GLU A 250 10.01 -3.86 -3.56
N LEU A 251 11.09 -3.35 -4.16
CA LEU A 251 12.45 -3.39 -3.59
C LEU A 251 12.59 -2.70 -2.22
N GLY A 252 11.60 -1.92 -1.77
CA GLY A 252 11.59 -1.32 -0.43
C GLY A 252 11.54 -2.35 0.70
N LEU A 253 11.11 -3.58 0.39
CA LEU A 253 11.12 -4.70 1.33
C LEU A 253 12.54 -5.18 1.68
N VAL A 254 13.54 -4.91 0.84
CA VAL A 254 14.94 -5.36 1.05
C VAL A 254 15.54 -4.78 2.34
N PRO A 255 15.63 -3.45 2.51
CA PRO A 255 16.11 -2.86 3.76
C PRO A 255 15.18 -3.10 4.94
N LEU A 256 13.86 -3.28 4.71
CA LEU A 256 12.95 -3.68 5.79
C LEU A 256 13.26 -5.09 6.29
N GLY A 257 13.48 -6.05 5.39
CA GLY A 257 13.91 -7.40 5.71
C GLY A 257 15.25 -7.41 6.44
N GLY A 258 16.22 -6.62 5.95
CA GLY A 258 17.49 -6.40 6.64
C GLY A 258 17.33 -5.85 8.07
N LEU A 259 16.44 -4.87 8.27
CA LEU A 259 16.13 -4.32 9.59
C LEU A 259 15.53 -5.39 10.51
N VAL A 260 14.62 -6.23 10.01
CA VAL A 260 14.03 -7.33 10.79
C VAL A 260 15.08 -8.38 11.15
N MET A 261 15.97 -8.75 10.21
CA MET A 261 17.11 -9.64 10.47
C MET A 261 18.06 -9.06 11.51
N MET A 262 18.33 -7.75 11.44
CA MET A 262 19.16 -7.02 12.39
C MET A 262 18.55 -7.08 13.79
N VAL A 263 17.29 -6.70 13.96
CA VAL A 263 16.59 -6.73 15.26
C VAL A 263 16.57 -8.16 15.81
N GLY A 264 16.25 -9.15 14.98
CA GLY A 264 16.26 -10.55 15.39
C GLY A 264 17.65 -11.03 15.84
N SER A 265 18.72 -10.65 15.13
CA SER A 265 20.09 -11.02 15.50
C SER A 265 20.54 -10.34 16.79
N VAL A 266 20.21 -9.05 16.99
CA VAL A 266 20.50 -8.34 18.25
C VAL A 266 19.77 -8.99 19.42
N ALA A 267 18.49 -9.32 19.25
CA ALA A 267 17.69 -9.94 20.29
C ALA A 267 18.21 -11.35 20.65
N LEU A 268 18.67 -12.13 19.67
CA LEU A 268 19.32 -13.42 19.90
C LEU A 268 20.66 -13.28 20.62
N GLY A 269 21.41 -12.19 20.39
CA GLY A 269 22.70 -11.96 21.03
C GLY A 269 22.63 -11.42 22.47
N LEU A 270 21.60 -10.61 22.78
CA LEU A 270 21.44 -9.96 24.09
C LEU A 270 20.49 -10.69 25.04
N GLY A 271 19.59 -11.51 24.51
CA GLY A 271 18.56 -12.17 25.32
C GLY A 271 19.02 -13.47 25.97
N PRO A 272 18.14 -14.07 26.81
CA PRO A 272 18.44 -15.29 27.53
C PRO A 272 18.49 -16.51 26.60
N ILE A 273 19.22 -17.55 27.02
CA ILE A 273 19.26 -18.85 26.35
C ILE A 273 18.02 -19.65 26.80
N GLU A 274 16.85 -19.15 26.42
CA GLU A 274 15.56 -19.76 26.70
C GLU A 274 14.86 -20.14 25.40
N ARG A 275 14.25 -21.34 25.38
CA ARG A 275 13.66 -21.93 24.17
C ARG A 275 12.67 -21.00 23.48
N VAL A 276 11.73 -20.42 24.22
CA VAL A 276 10.68 -19.54 23.66
C VAL A 276 11.28 -18.27 23.06
N TRP A 277 12.26 -17.67 23.74
CA TRP A 277 12.96 -16.49 23.25
C TRP A 277 13.69 -16.80 21.94
N LEU A 278 14.50 -17.86 21.92
CA LEU A 278 15.27 -18.28 20.77
C LEU A 278 14.38 -18.60 19.58
N MET A 279 13.32 -19.39 19.76
CA MET A 279 12.37 -19.71 18.68
C MET A 279 11.70 -18.45 18.12
N THR A 280 11.24 -17.54 18.98
CA THR A 280 10.56 -16.31 18.55
C THR A 280 11.47 -15.47 17.66
N TRP A 281 12.70 -15.23 18.10
CA TRP A 281 13.62 -14.35 17.37
C TRP A 281 14.29 -15.03 16.18
N LEU A 282 14.47 -16.35 16.18
CA LEU A 282 14.83 -17.12 14.99
C LEU A 282 13.76 -17.05 13.92
N ALA A 283 12.47 -17.16 14.30
CA ALA A 283 11.36 -17.01 13.37
C ALA A 283 11.28 -15.59 12.78
N ILE A 284 11.43 -14.56 13.63
CA ILE A 284 11.45 -13.16 13.17
C ILE A 284 12.63 -12.92 12.24
N ALA A 285 13.85 -13.36 12.60
CA ALA A 285 15.04 -13.21 11.79
C ALA A 285 14.93 -13.93 10.44
N GLY A 286 14.44 -15.18 10.44
CA GLY A 286 14.16 -15.95 9.23
C GLY A 286 13.13 -15.27 8.32
N GLY A 287 12.06 -14.73 8.91
CA GLY A 287 11.05 -13.94 8.19
C GLY A 287 11.62 -12.68 7.55
N GLY A 288 12.49 -11.95 8.27
CA GLY A 288 13.25 -10.82 7.72
C GLY A 288 14.13 -11.22 6.53
N GLY A 289 14.79 -12.37 6.63
CA GLY A 289 15.57 -12.95 5.54
C GLY A 289 14.74 -13.19 4.27
N ALA A 290 13.54 -13.74 4.42
CA ALA A 290 12.64 -13.97 3.29
C ALA A 290 12.10 -12.67 2.68
N LEU A 291 11.79 -11.65 3.51
CA LEU A 291 11.40 -10.31 3.04
C LEU A 291 12.49 -9.64 2.19
N LEU A 292 13.77 -9.95 2.47
CA LEU A 292 14.91 -9.51 1.67
C LEU A 292 15.07 -10.35 0.39
N LEU A 293 15.02 -11.68 0.51
CA LEU A 293 15.31 -12.63 -0.57
C LEU A 293 14.32 -12.53 -1.73
N VAL A 294 13.02 -12.57 -1.45
CA VAL A 294 11.95 -12.65 -2.47
C VAL A 294 12.00 -11.51 -3.50
N PRO A 295 12.01 -10.22 -3.10
CA PRO A 295 12.06 -9.12 -4.06
C PRO A 295 13.39 -9.05 -4.83
N LEU A 296 14.52 -9.40 -4.22
CA LEU A 296 15.82 -9.40 -4.91
C LEU A 296 15.90 -10.48 -5.99
N ASN A 297 15.43 -11.70 -5.68
CA ASN A 297 15.43 -12.79 -6.63
C ASN A 297 14.45 -12.51 -7.80
N ALA A 298 13.27 -11.97 -7.50
CA ALA A 298 12.32 -11.53 -8.53
C ALA A 298 12.90 -10.41 -9.41
N TYR A 299 13.54 -9.41 -8.80
CA TYR A 299 14.14 -8.29 -9.53
C TYR A 299 15.28 -8.73 -10.45
N LEU A 300 16.16 -9.61 -9.97
CA LEU A 300 17.25 -10.16 -10.78
C LEU A 300 16.73 -10.91 -12.01
N GLN A 301 15.66 -11.70 -11.85
CA GLN A 301 15.05 -12.42 -12.98
C GLN A 301 14.36 -11.50 -13.99
N ASP A 302 13.78 -10.38 -13.51
CA ASP A 302 13.11 -9.37 -14.33
C ASP A 302 14.10 -8.57 -15.20
N ILE A 303 15.22 -8.12 -14.61
CA ILE A 303 16.23 -7.34 -15.35
C ILE A 303 17.14 -8.19 -16.25
N CYS A 304 17.20 -9.50 -16.02
CA CYS A 304 18.09 -10.38 -16.76
C CYS A 304 17.53 -10.67 -18.18
N PRO A 305 18.33 -10.46 -19.25
CA PRO A 305 17.96 -10.85 -20.60
C PRO A 305 17.58 -12.33 -20.68
N PRO A 306 16.51 -12.70 -21.42
CA PRO A 306 16.03 -14.09 -21.52
C PRO A 306 17.12 -15.09 -21.94
N GLU A 307 18.01 -14.68 -22.85
CA GLU A 307 19.09 -15.50 -23.40
C GLU A 307 20.22 -15.79 -22.39
N LYS A 308 20.47 -14.86 -21.46
CA LYS A 308 21.52 -15.00 -20.43
C LYS A 308 20.99 -15.56 -19.10
N ARG A 309 19.66 -15.63 -18.92
CA ARG A 309 19.01 -15.95 -17.63
C ARG A 309 19.51 -17.25 -16.99
N GLY A 310 19.67 -18.33 -17.75
CA GLY A 310 20.18 -19.60 -17.22
C GLY A 310 21.60 -19.47 -16.66
N ARG A 311 22.49 -18.77 -17.38
CA ARG A 311 23.88 -18.55 -16.96
C ARG A 311 23.98 -17.64 -15.74
N VAL A 312 23.20 -16.56 -15.71
CA VAL A 312 23.16 -15.64 -14.56
C VAL A 312 22.64 -16.34 -13.31
N LEU A 313 21.61 -17.18 -13.42
CA LEU A 313 21.11 -17.97 -12.30
C LEU A 313 22.12 -19.03 -11.83
N ALA A 314 22.90 -19.62 -12.74
CA ALA A 314 23.97 -20.54 -12.38
C ALA A 314 25.11 -19.81 -11.64
N GLY A 315 25.52 -18.63 -12.11
CA GLY A 315 26.47 -17.76 -11.40
C GLY A 315 25.97 -17.30 -10.03
N LEU A 316 24.67 -17.03 -9.90
CA LEU A 316 24.03 -16.71 -8.61
C LEU A 316 24.11 -17.90 -7.63
N ASN A 317 23.73 -19.11 -8.06
CA ASN A 317 23.81 -20.29 -7.21
C ASN A 317 25.26 -20.56 -6.73
N LEU A 318 26.26 -20.33 -7.59
CA LEU A 318 27.66 -20.43 -7.19
C LEU A 318 28.00 -19.41 -6.09
N LEU A 319 27.57 -18.15 -6.26
CA LEU A 319 27.77 -17.10 -5.25
C LEU A 319 27.09 -17.45 -3.92
N ASP A 320 25.89 -18.03 -3.96
CA ASP A 320 25.15 -18.51 -2.78
C ASP A 320 25.93 -19.60 -2.04
N CYS A 321 26.48 -20.58 -2.77
CA CYS A 321 27.30 -21.65 -2.20
C CYS A 321 28.60 -21.13 -1.59
N ILE A 322 29.25 -20.16 -2.25
CA ILE A 322 30.44 -19.49 -1.74
C ILE A 322 30.10 -18.76 -0.42
N ALA A 323 29.00 -18.01 -0.38
CA ALA A 323 28.56 -17.31 0.83
C ALA A 323 28.25 -18.30 1.98
N GLY A 324 27.58 -19.41 1.68
CA GLY A 324 27.34 -20.49 2.64
C GLY A 324 28.65 -21.10 3.18
N PHE A 325 29.61 -21.39 2.31
CA PHE A 325 30.93 -21.91 2.72
C PHE A 325 31.68 -20.94 3.64
N PHE A 326 31.70 -19.64 3.31
CA PHE A 326 32.32 -18.64 4.18
C PHE A 326 31.60 -18.52 5.53
N ALA A 327 30.27 -18.62 5.56
CA ALA A 327 29.51 -18.65 6.81
C ALA A 327 29.90 -19.84 7.69
N VAL A 328 30.05 -21.03 7.10
CA VAL A 328 30.54 -22.24 7.80
C VAL A 328 31.96 -22.02 8.35
N LEU A 329 32.86 -21.45 7.54
CA LEU A 329 34.24 -21.18 7.94
C LEU A 329 34.32 -20.17 9.10
N ILE A 330 33.56 -19.07 9.02
CA ILE A 330 33.51 -18.05 10.08
C ILE A 330 32.99 -18.67 11.37
N GLN A 331 31.90 -19.44 11.30
CA GLN A 331 31.33 -20.08 12.47
C GLN A 331 32.30 -21.12 13.06
N PHE A 332 33.01 -21.89 12.22
CA PHE A 332 34.07 -22.79 12.65
C PHE A 332 35.19 -22.07 13.41
N VAL A 333 35.67 -20.94 12.89
CA VAL A 333 36.69 -20.13 13.57
C VAL A 333 36.16 -19.61 14.91
N MET A 334 34.94 -19.09 14.96
CA MET A 334 34.33 -18.60 16.20
C MET A 334 34.17 -19.73 17.24
N ALA A 335 33.75 -20.91 16.80
CA ALA A 335 33.59 -22.08 17.66
C ALA A 335 34.95 -22.63 18.14
N HIS A 336 35.98 -22.61 17.29
CA HIS A 336 37.35 -23.03 17.67
C HIS A 336 37.91 -22.17 18.81
N TYR A 337 37.68 -20.85 18.76
CA TYR A 337 38.04 -19.93 19.83
C TYR A 337 37.02 -19.88 20.99
N LYS A 338 36.00 -20.75 20.98
CA LYS A 338 34.95 -20.84 22.01
C LYS A 338 34.27 -19.50 22.30
N LEU A 339 34.07 -18.68 21.27
CA LEU A 339 33.41 -17.37 21.42
C LEU A 339 31.96 -17.58 21.84
N PRO A 340 31.46 -16.80 22.83
CA PRO A 340 30.09 -16.95 23.33
C PRO A 340 29.07 -16.58 22.24
N TYR A 341 27.88 -17.16 22.31
CA TYR A 341 26.81 -16.89 21.34
C TYR A 341 26.42 -15.43 21.23
N SER A 342 26.47 -14.71 22.36
CA SER A 342 26.24 -13.27 22.38
C SER A 342 27.18 -12.53 21.44
N PHE A 343 28.45 -12.94 21.39
CA PHE A 343 29.41 -12.42 20.43
C PHE A 343 29.13 -12.88 19.00
N GLN A 344 28.79 -14.17 18.81
CA GLN A 344 28.49 -14.72 17.48
C GLN A 344 27.29 -13.99 16.83
N PHE A 345 26.18 -13.84 17.55
CA PHE A 345 25.01 -13.09 17.09
C PHE A 345 25.23 -11.58 17.06
N GLY A 346 26.06 -11.04 17.96
CA GLY A 346 26.48 -9.62 17.90
C GLY A 346 27.26 -9.30 16.63
N ALA A 347 28.18 -10.19 16.23
CA ALA A 347 28.91 -10.07 14.96
C ALA A 347 27.96 -10.20 13.77
N LEU A 348 27.03 -11.16 13.78
CA LEU A 348 26.00 -11.31 12.75
C LEU A 348 25.12 -10.05 12.65
N ALA A 349 24.70 -9.51 13.79
CA ALA A 349 23.91 -8.28 13.88
C ALA A 349 24.66 -7.10 13.26
N LEU A 350 25.96 -6.95 13.51
CA LEU A 350 26.78 -5.91 12.89
C LEU A 350 26.79 -6.02 11.36
N VAL A 351 26.94 -7.23 10.82
CA VAL A 351 26.86 -7.45 9.37
C VAL A 351 25.46 -7.10 8.84
N CYS A 352 24.39 -7.47 9.56
CA CYS A 352 23.03 -7.08 9.23
C CYS A 352 22.82 -5.56 9.26
N VAL A 353 23.40 -4.84 10.23
CA VAL A 353 23.38 -3.37 10.29
C VAL A 353 24.04 -2.78 9.05
N MET A 354 25.23 -3.28 8.69
CA MET A 354 25.98 -2.79 7.53
C MET A 354 25.20 -3.03 6.22
N ALA A 355 24.67 -4.23 6.02
CA ALA A 355 23.87 -4.59 4.86
C ALA A 355 22.56 -3.77 4.78
N THR A 356 21.89 -3.56 5.91
CA THR A 356 20.66 -2.77 6.00
C THR A 356 20.90 -1.30 5.71
N ASN A 357 21.92 -0.70 6.31
CA ASN A 357 22.28 0.70 6.06
C ASN A 357 22.72 0.92 4.61
N TYR A 358 23.50 -0.02 4.05
CA TYR A 358 23.91 0.04 2.65
C TYR A 358 22.71 -0.06 1.70
N SER A 359 21.82 -1.04 1.90
CA SER A 359 20.62 -1.22 1.07
C SER A 359 19.62 -0.06 1.20
N ALA A 360 19.45 0.49 2.41
CA ALA A 360 18.59 1.66 2.64
C ALA A 360 19.10 2.92 1.93
N ARG A 361 20.43 3.14 1.91
CA ARG A 361 21.07 4.25 1.17
C ARG A 361 21.02 4.06 -0.34
N LEU A 362 21.03 2.80 -0.81
CA LEU A 362 20.93 2.47 -2.22
C LEU A 362 19.48 2.62 -2.75
N LEU A 363 18.48 2.36 -1.90
CA LEU A 363 17.06 2.30 -2.28
C LEU A 363 16.16 3.33 -1.55
N PRO A 364 16.57 4.61 -1.37
CA PRO A 364 15.85 5.55 -0.51
C PRO A 364 14.42 5.83 -1.02
N GLN A 365 14.24 5.92 -2.35
CA GLN A 365 12.94 6.10 -2.98
C GLN A 365 11.99 4.95 -2.69
N HIS A 366 12.48 3.71 -2.75
CA HIS A 366 11.66 2.53 -2.52
C HIS A 366 11.26 2.38 -1.05
N VAL A 367 12.16 2.71 -0.12
CA VAL A 367 11.87 2.72 1.32
C VAL A 367 10.81 3.74 1.67
N VAL A 368 11.05 5.00 1.27
CA VAL A 368 10.12 6.09 1.55
C VAL A 368 8.76 5.80 0.93
N ARG A 369 8.73 5.32 -0.32
CA ARG A 369 7.49 4.93 -0.98
C ARG A 369 6.78 3.80 -0.22
N LEU A 370 7.47 2.74 0.20
CA LEU A 370 6.86 1.64 0.95
C LEU A 370 6.26 2.12 2.28
N VAL A 371 7.04 2.86 3.06
CA VAL A 371 6.63 3.37 4.39
C VAL A 371 5.48 4.35 4.27
N VAL A 372 5.62 5.37 3.41
CA VAL A 372 4.60 6.40 3.23
C VAL A 372 3.33 5.80 2.67
N LEU A 373 3.39 4.97 1.63
CA LEU A 373 2.19 4.35 1.08
C LEU A 373 1.55 3.34 2.04
N GLY A 374 2.35 2.63 2.85
CA GLY A 374 1.86 1.74 3.89
C GLY A 374 1.07 2.49 4.97
N LEU A 375 1.69 3.53 5.55
CA LEU A 375 1.03 4.42 6.52
C LEU A 375 -0.20 5.10 5.91
N PHE A 376 -0.09 5.54 4.66
CA PHE A 376 -1.18 6.17 3.94
C PHE A 376 -2.39 5.24 3.79
N LYS A 377 -2.18 3.97 3.41
CA LYS A 377 -3.26 2.97 3.29
C LYS A 377 -3.89 2.58 4.64
N MET A 378 -3.14 2.73 5.74
CA MET A 378 -3.66 2.51 7.09
C MET A 378 -4.60 3.65 7.52
N VAL A 379 -4.28 4.90 7.17
CA VAL A 379 -5.09 6.07 7.52
C VAL A 379 -6.21 6.32 6.51
N TYR A 380 -6.01 6.00 5.23
CA TYR A 380 -6.93 6.27 4.13
C TYR A 380 -7.35 4.99 3.41
N ARG A 381 -8.65 4.74 3.37
CA ARG A 381 -9.25 3.65 2.59
C ARG A 381 -9.70 4.20 1.24
N ILE A 382 -8.86 3.99 0.22
CA ILE A 382 -9.10 4.48 -1.14
C ILE A 382 -9.99 3.48 -1.91
N ARG A 383 -11.14 3.96 -2.39
CA ARG A 383 -11.98 3.29 -3.37
C ARG A 383 -11.71 3.91 -4.74
N VAL A 384 -11.39 3.10 -5.73
CA VAL A 384 -11.13 3.58 -7.10
C VAL A 384 -12.29 3.15 -8.00
N LEU A 385 -12.89 4.12 -8.68
CA LEU A 385 -13.92 3.90 -9.69
C LEU A 385 -13.31 4.09 -11.07
N HIS A 386 -13.55 3.12 -11.95
CA HIS A 386 -13.14 3.15 -13.35
C HIS A 386 -11.64 3.31 -13.61
N ALA A 387 -10.80 2.62 -12.84
CA ALA A 387 -9.34 2.61 -13.03
C ALA A 387 -8.91 2.11 -14.43
N ASP A 388 -9.75 1.29 -15.06
CA ASP A 388 -9.63 0.75 -16.41
C ASP A 388 -9.69 1.83 -17.51
N ARG A 389 -10.31 3.00 -17.23
CA ARG A 389 -10.36 4.12 -18.20
C ARG A 389 -9.03 4.83 -18.38
N VAL A 390 -8.04 4.58 -17.51
CA VAL A 390 -6.69 5.13 -17.65
C VAL A 390 -5.98 4.39 -18.79
N PRO A 391 -5.63 5.06 -19.91
CA PRO A 391 -4.96 4.40 -21.03
C PRO A 391 -3.70 3.64 -20.59
N ALA A 392 -3.55 2.39 -21.01
CA ALA A 392 -2.43 1.52 -20.59
C ALA A 392 -1.07 2.00 -21.15
N GLN A 393 -1.08 2.63 -22.33
CA GLN A 393 0.10 3.14 -23.04
C GLN A 393 -0.14 4.57 -23.54
N GLY A 394 0.92 5.25 -23.99
CA GLY A 394 0.87 6.64 -24.47
C GLY A 394 0.83 7.69 -23.36
N GLY A 395 1.02 8.96 -23.72
CA GLY A 395 0.97 10.09 -22.79
C GLY A 395 -0.45 10.40 -22.35
N VAL A 396 -0.65 10.74 -21.09
CA VAL A 396 -1.98 11.10 -20.55
C VAL A 396 -1.85 12.32 -19.65
N LEU A 397 -2.59 13.38 -19.96
CA LEU A 397 -2.69 14.56 -19.10
C LEU A 397 -3.84 14.37 -18.12
N LEU A 398 -3.53 14.01 -16.88
CA LEU A 398 -4.50 13.82 -15.81
C LEU A 398 -4.85 15.17 -15.16
N ILE A 399 -6.12 15.55 -15.16
CA ILE A 399 -6.60 16.74 -14.43
C ILE A 399 -7.48 16.31 -13.27
N ALA A 400 -7.36 16.97 -12.12
CA ALA A 400 -8.16 16.66 -10.94
C ALA A 400 -8.45 17.88 -10.06
N ASN A 401 -9.49 17.80 -9.23
CA ASN A 401 -9.76 18.79 -8.19
C ASN A 401 -8.66 18.77 -7.11
N HIS A 402 -8.43 19.91 -6.43
CA HIS A 402 -7.33 20.08 -5.47
C HIS A 402 -7.81 20.48 -4.08
N VAL A 403 -8.01 19.50 -3.21
CA VAL A 403 -8.68 19.65 -1.90
C VAL A 403 -7.70 19.57 -0.73
N SER A 404 -6.62 18.81 -0.86
CA SER A 404 -5.73 18.45 0.26
C SER A 404 -4.27 18.28 -0.15
N TYR A 405 -3.33 18.49 0.78
CA TYR A 405 -1.91 18.24 0.50
C TYR A 405 -1.59 16.79 0.13
N VAL A 406 -2.48 15.85 0.46
CA VAL A 406 -2.26 14.42 0.15
C VAL A 406 -2.84 13.97 -1.19
N ASP A 407 -3.45 14.87 -1.96
CA ASP A 407 -4.07 14.58 -3.26
C ASP A 407 -3.13 13.82 -4.21
N ALA A 408 -1.87 14.25 -4.30
CA ALA A 408 -0.86 13.59 -5.13
C ALA A 408 -0.60 12.13 -4.71
N PHE A 409 -0.64 11.82 -3.41
CA PHE A 409 -0.48 10.46 -2.93
C PHE A 409 -1.73 9.62 -3.20
N VAL A 410 -2.93 10.19 -3.00
CA VAL A 410 -4.19 9.53 -3.33
C VAL A 410 -4.20 9.10 -4.79
N LEU A 411 -3.89 10.03 -5.70
CA LEU A 411 -3.83 9.76 -7.14
C LEU A 411 -2.71 8.78 -7.50
N SER A 412 -1.54 8.87 -6.85
CA SER A 412 -0.44 7.91 -7.06
C SER A 412 -0.79 6.47 -6.66
N VAL A 413 -1.67 6.29 -5.67
CA VAL A 413 -2.14 4.96 -5.24
C VAL A 413 -3.32 4.49 -6.10
N ALA A 414 -4.20 5.41 -6.50
CA ALA A 414 -5.39 5.09 -7.27
C ALA A 414 -5.09 4.82 -8.76
N CYS A 415 -4.12 5.53 -9.34
CA CYS A 415 -3.76 5.39 -10.75
C CYS A 415 -2.98 4.08 -10.98
N PRO A 416 -3.33 3.27 -12.00
CA PRO A 416 -2.59 2.06 -12.34
C PRO A 416 -1.19 2.36 -12.91
N ARG A 417 -0.94 3.59 -13.38
CA ARG A 417 0.33 4.04 -13.96
C ARG A 417 1.03 5.02 -13.03
N LYS A 418 2.37 5.13 -13.15
CA LYS A 418 3.13 6.14 -12.41
C LYS A 418 2.70 7.54 -12.85
N VAL A 419 2.25 8.36 -11.90
CA VAL A 419 1.82 9.74 -12.13
C VAL A 419 2.95 10.70 -11.78
N ARG A 420 3.26 11.63 -12.68
CA ARG A 420 4.19 12.74 -12.44
C ARG A 420 3.41 14.00 -12.14
N PHE A 421 3.63 14.60 -10.98
CA PHE A 421 2.90 15.82 -10.59
C PHE A 421 3.70 17.06 -10.93
N LEU A 422 3.02 18.06 -11.48
CA LEU A 422 3.55 19.41 -11.57
C LEU A 422 3.49 20.09 -10.20
N MET A 423 4.63 20.61 -9.71
CA MET A 423 4.69 21.22 -8.38
C MET A 423 5.57 22.46 -8.32
N TYR A 424 5.16 23.45 -7.52
CA TYR A 424 5.86 24.72 -7.36
C TYR A 424 7.32 24.55 -6.89
N ASP A 425 8.24 25.25 -7.55
CA ASP A 425 9.69 25.14 -7.37
C ASP A 425 10.16 25.57 -5.96
N GLY A 426 9.42 26.45 -5.29
CA GLY A 426 9.68 26.86 -3.90
C GLY A 426 9.71 25.68 -2.93
N TYR A 427 8.90 24.63 -3.17
CA TYR A 427 8.94 23.42 -2.33
C TYR A 427 10.23 22.62 -2.51
N PHE A 428 10.86 22.67 -3.69
CA PHE A 428 12.13 22.01 -3.95
C PHE A 428 13.31 22.71 -3.28
N LYS A 429 13.19 24.02 -3.00
CA LYS A 429 14.22 24.81 -2.32
C LYS A 429 14.28 24.55 -0.81
N ARG A 430 13.21 24.01 -0.21
CA ARG A 430 13.20 23.63 1.22
C ARG A 430 13.97 22.32 1.42
N PRO A 431 14.93 22.23 2.34
CA PRO A 431 15.89 21.11 2.40
C PRO A 431 15.25 19.73 2.63
N TRP A 432 14.27 19.62 3.55
CA TRP A 432 13.59 18.36 3.84
C TRP A 432 12.51 18.02 2.81
N ILE A 433 11.69 19.02 2.45
CA ILE A 433 10.59 18.85 1.49
C ILE A 433 11.16 18.57 0.09
N GLY A 434 12.16 19.32 -0.35
CA GLY A 434 12.78 19.13 -1.66
C GLY A 434 13.48 17.77 -1.81
N ARG A 435 14.11 17.25 -0.75
CA ARG A 435 14.63 15.87 -0.76
C ARG A 435 13.53 14.83 -0.90
N PHE A 436 12.43 15.00 -0.15
CA PHE A 436 11.30 14.09 -0.17
C PHE A 436 10.57 14.11 -1.52
N VAL A 437 10.34 15.28 -2.08
CA VAL A 437 9.63 15.50 -3.36
C VAL A 437 10.41 14.92 -4.55
N LYS A 438 11.74 15.04 -4.55
CA LYS A 438 12.60 14.39 -5.56
C LYS A 438 12.47 12.87 -5.60
N LEU A 439 11.87 12.24 -4.57
CA LEU A 439 11.62 10.80 -4.54
C LEU A 439 10.34 10.39 -5.29
N PHE A 440 9.46 11.33 -5.66
CA PHE A 440 8.13 11.06 -6.23
C PHE A 440 7.98 11.47 -7.71
N ASP A 441 9.06 11.51 -8.50
CA ASP A 441 9.06 11.82 -9.94
C ASP A 441 8.22 13.08 -10.30
N THR A 442 8.31 14.13 -9.47
CA THR A 442 7.60 15.40 -9.67
C THR A 442 8.34 16.34 -10.62
N VAL A 443 7.60 17.05 -11.48
CA VAL A 443 8.13 18.05 -12.41
C VAL A 443 8.05 19.45 -11.76
N PRO A 444 9.17 20.16 -11.56
CA PRO A 444 9.16 21.48 -10.95
C PRO A 444 8.54 22.55 -11.86
N ILE A 445 7.76 23.46 -11.28
CA ILE A 445 7.20 24.64 -11.95
C ILE A 445 7.66 25.90 -11.23
N SER A 446 8.22 26.85 -11.97
CA SER A 446 8.51 28.19 -11.46
C SER A 446 7.47 29.18 -11.97
N GLU A 447 6.98 30.09 -11.11
CA GLU A 447 6.10 31.20 -11.50
C GLU A 447 6.75 32.11 -12.56
N THR A 448 8.07 32.28 -12.48
CA THR A 448 8.84 33.11 -13.42
C THR A 448 9.17 32.41 -14.74
N ARG A 449 9.02 31.08 -14.82
CA ARG A 449 9.38 30.26 -15.99
C ARG A 449 8.26 29.29 -16.39
N ALA A 450 7.02 29.77 -16.42
CA ALA A 450 5.85 28.97 -16.81
C ALA A 450 6.01 28.25 -18.17
N LYS A 451 6.65 28.90 -19.16
CA LYS A 451 6.91 28.28 -20.49
C LYS A 451 7.78 27.03 -20.43
N GLU A 452 8.76 27.00 -19.51
CA GLU A 452 9.67 25.88 -19.37
C GLU A 452 8.98 24.68 -18.72
N ALA A 453 8.16 24.93 -17.69
CA ALA A 453 7.34 23.89 -17.06
C ALA A 453 6.37 23.23 -18.05
N LEU A 454 5.72 24.03 -18.91
CA LEU A 454 4.85 23.53 -19.97
C LEU A 454 5.61 22.64 -20.96
N ARG A 455 6.85 23.02 -21.32
CA ARG A 455 7.71 22.24 -22.22
C ARG A 455 8.09 20.90 -21.59
N VAL A 456 8.58 20.89 -20.35
CA VAL A 456 8.97 19.66 -19.65
C VAL A 456 7.78 18.71 -19.45
N ALA A 457 6.60 19.25 -19.12
CA ALA A 457 5.38 18.47 -19.02
C ALA A 457 5.00 17.84 -20.37
N ALA A 458 5.05 18.62 -21.47
CA ALA A 458 4.76 18.13 -22.82
C ALA A 458 5.75 17.04 -23.27
N GLU A 459 7.06 17.22 -23.05
CA GLU A 459 8.07 16.22 -23.38
C GLU A 459 7.89 14.92 -22.57
N ALA A 460 7.48 15.02 -21.30
CA ALA A 460 7.18 13.84 -20.49
C ALA A 460 5.95 13.08 -21.03
N LEU A 461 4.94 13.80 -21.49
CA LEU A 461 3.74 13.23 -22.12
C LEU A 461 4.07 12.57 -23.47
N GLU A 462 4.88 13.21 -24.30
CA GLU A 462 5.37 12.66 -25.57
C GLU A 462 6.16 11.36 -25.36
N LYS A 463 6.93 11.27 -24.27
CA LYS A 463 7.63 10.03 -23.83
C LYS A 463 6.69 8.96 -23.25
N GLY A 464 5.39 9.16 -23.30
CA GLY A 464 4.40 8.20 -22.80
C GLY A 464 4.21 8.21 -21.29
N SER A 465 4.52 9.29 -20.57
CA SER A 465 4.26 9.39 -19.13
C SER A 465 2.85 9.91 -18.83
N VAL A 466 2.32 9.57 -17.64
CA VAL A 466 1.13 10.24 -17.10
C VAL A 466 1.58 11.48 -16.33
N VAL A 467 1.13 12.66 -16.75
CA VAL A 467 1.42 13.93 -16.05
C VAL A 467 0.12 14.45 -15.45
N CYS A 468 0.12 14.74 -14.15
CA CYS A 468 -1.02 15.27 -13.44
C CYS A 468 -0.86 16.76 -13.15
N VAL A 469 -1.93 17.49 -13.40
CA VAL A 469 -2.06 18.93 -13.15
C VAL A 469 -3.32 19.17 -12.35
N PHE A 470 -3.21 20.00 -11.33
CA PHE A 470 -4.34 20.55 -10.62
C PHE A 470 -4.68 21.92 -11.23
N PRO A 471 -5.66 22.00 -12.15
CA PRO A 471 -5.94 23.23 -12.90
C PRO A 471 -6.42 24.39 -12.02
N GLU A 472 -6.85 24.13 -10.78
CA GLU A 472 -7.17 25.16 -9.77
C GLU A 472 -5.96 26.02 -9.37
N GLY A 473 -4.73 25.49 -9.51
CA GLY A 473 -3.48 26.20 -9.18
C GLY A 473 -3.21 26.40 -7.68
N GLN A 474 -4.22 26.22 -6.83
CA GLN A 474 -4.15 26.34 -5.38
C GLN A 474 -5.10 25.34 -4.70
N LEU A 475 -4.83 25.04 -3.42
CA LEU A 475 -5.69 24.17 -2.61
C LEU A 475 -7.01 24.85 -2.25
N ALA A 476 -8.11 24.10 -2.29
CA ALA A 476 -9.42 24.57 -1.85
C ALA A 476 -9.43 24.97 -0.37
N ARG A 477 -9.92 26.18 -0.09
CA ARG A 477 -10.12 26.71 1.27
C ARG A 477 -11.59 26.83 1.65
N THR A 478 -12.47 26.91 0.66
CA THR A 478 -13.92 26.94 0.87
C THR A 478 -14.53 25.54 0.89
N GLY A 479 -13.81 24.52 0.40
CA GLY A 479 -14.29 23.13 0.23
C GLY A 479 -15.03 22.88 -1.09
N ALA A 480 -15.49 23.95 -1.73
CA ALA A 480 -15.91 23.96 -3.13
C ALA A 480 -14.70 23.93 -4.08
N MET A 481 -14.94 23.55 -5.33
CA MET A 481 -13.91 23.58 -6.38
C MET A 481 -13.62 25.03 -6.80
N ASN A 482 -12.37 25.36 -7.08
CA ASN A 482 -12.00 26.66 -7.64
C ASN A 482 -12.11 26.70 -9.16
N GLU A 483 -12.05 27.90 -9.72
CA GLU A 483 -11.96 28.11 -11.17
C GLU A 483 -10.73 27.40 -11.76
N PHE A 484 -10.94 26.65 -12.84
CA PHE A 484 -9.87 25.99 -13.58
C PHE A 484 -9.14 26.99 -14.49
N LYS A 485 -7.81 26.98 -14.45
CA LYS A 485 -6.97 27.84 -15.30
C LYS A 485 -6.62 27.15 -16.62
N ARG A 486 -6.45 27.93 -17.69
CA ARG A 486 -6.16 27.47 -19.07
C ARG A 486 -4.79 26.78 -19.27
N GLY A 487 -3.95 26.70 -18.23
CA GLY A 487 -2.59 26.15 -18.33
C GLY A 487 -2.54 24.74 -18.89
N PHE A 488 -3.49 23.88 -18.49
CA PHE A 488 -3.54 22.49 -18.95
C PHE A 488 -3.91 22.36 -20.44
N GLU A 489 -4.71 23.28 -21.00
CA GLU A 489 -5.08 23.28 -22.42
C GLU A 489 -3.84 23.42 -23.31
N MET A 490 -2.92 24.31 -22.93
CA MET A 490 -1.67 24.52 -23.66
C MET A 490 -0.78 23.26 -23.63
N ILE A 491 -0.73 22.56 -22.49
CA ILE A 491 0.03 21.30 -22.35
C ILE A 491 -0.57 20.24 -23.26
N ALA A 492 -1.90 20.04 -23.18
CA ALA A 492 -2.62 19.05 -23.97
C ALA A 492 -2.45 19.27 -25.47
N ARG A 493 -2.59 20.52 -25.93
CA ARG A 493 -2.43 20.90 -27.34
C ARG A 493 -1.02 20.67 -27.84
N LYS A 494 0.00 20.99 -27.03
CA LYS A 494 1.41 20.81 -27.42
C LYS A 494 1.78 19.32 -27.49
N ALA A 495 1.43 18.55 -26.47
CA ALA A 495 1.76 17.14 -26.37
C ALA A 495 0.87 16.22 -27.25
N LYS A 496 -0.21 16.75 -27.82
CA LYS A 496 -1.22 16.00 -28.60
C LYS A 496 -1.71 14.74 -27.87
N CYS A 497 -1.89 14.83 -26.55
CA CYS A 497 -2.28 13.71 -25.69
C CYS A 497 -3.70 13.88 -25.14
N PRO A 498 -4.41 12.79 -24.78
CA PRO A 498 -5.74 12.86 -24.18
C PRO A 498 -5.70 13.55 -22.81
N VAL A 499 -6.76 14.30 -22.50
CA VAL A 499 -7.00 14.88 -21.17
C VAL A 499 -7.91 13.93 -20.41
N LEU A 500 -7.41 13.35 -19.32
CA LEU A 500 -8.17 12.44 -18.48
C LEU A 500 -8.67 13.19 -17.23
N PRO A 501 -9.97 13.45 -17.08
CA PRO A 501 -10.51 14.02 -15.86
C PRO A 501 -10.57 12.97 -14.74
N ALA A 502 -10.25 13.38 -13.53
CA ALA A 502 -10.45 12.61 -12.31
C ALA A 502 -11.00 13.48 -11.20
N ALA A 503 -11.84 12.90 -10.35
CA ALA A 503 -12.35 13.57 -9.16
C ALA A 503 -12.02 12.77 -7.89
N MET A 504 -11.67 13.50 -6.84
CA MET A 504 -11.46 12.98 -5.49
C MET A 504 -12.55 13.48 -4.56
N ASP A 505 -13.17 12.56 -3.85
CA ASP A 505 -14.22 12.81 -2.86
C ASP A 505 -13.84 12.24 -1.48
N GLY A 506 -14.29 12.91 -0.41
CA GLY A 506 -14.06 12.50 0.98
C GLY A 506 -12.76 13.00 1.61
N LEU A 507 -11.98 13.83 0.90
CA LEU A 507 -10.74 14.43 1.43
C LEU A 507 -11.00 15.68 2.27
N TRP A 508 -12.15 16.35 2.11
CA TRP A 508 -12.56 17.45 2.97
C TRP A 508 -12.82 16.94 4.41
N GLY A 509 -12.37 17.70 5.41
CA GLY A 509 -12.37 17.28 6.82
C GLY A 509 -11.23 16.33 7.22
N SER A 510 -10.39 15.89 6.27
CA SER A 510 -9.18 15.12 6.58
C SER A 510 -8.11 16.00 7.24
N ILE A 511 -7.09 15.34 7.82
CA ILE A 511 -5.96 15.97 8.54
C ILE A 511 -5.30 17.08 7.70
N PHE A 512 -5.23 16.89 6.38
CA PHE A 512 -4.48 17.73 5.43
C PHE A 512 -5.35 18.70 4.60
N SER A 513 -6.65 18.78 4.87
CA SER A 513 -7.59 19.74 4.24
C SER A 513 -7.64 21.09 4.97
N PHE A 514 -8.36 22.10 4.48
CA PHE A 514 -8.52 23.39 5.18
C PHE A 514 -9.75 23.50 6.11
N GLU A 515 -10.55 22.44 6.32
CA GLU A 515 -11.86 22.42 7.02
C GLU A 515 -11.94 23.03 8.44
N ARG A 516 -10.85 23.49 9.05
CA ARG A 516 -10.86 24.23 10.34
C ARG A 516 -10.00 25.48 10.29
N ASN A 517 -9.93 26.11 9.12
CA ASN A 517 -9.02 27.21 8.78
C ASN A 517 -7.53 26.87 9.04
N ARG A 518 -7.20 25.58 9.01
CA ARG A 518 -5.87 25.04 9.27
C ARG A 518 -5.65 23.80 8.41
N PHE A 519 -4.49 23.73 7.75
CA PHE A 519 -4.11 22.60 6.92
C PHE A 519 -3.45 21.44 7.67
N LEU A 520 -2.77 21.71 8.79
CA LEU A 520 -2.01 20.72 9.55
C LEU A 520 -2.41 20.75 11.03
N PHE A 521 -1.92 19.77 11.79
CA PHE A 521 -2.13 19.64 13.24
C PHE A 521 -3.59 19.48 13.68
N LYS A 522 -4.41 18.81 12.85
CA LYS A 522 -5.79 18.44 13.18
C LYS A 522 -5.88 16.96 13.50
N TRP A 523 -6.57 16.63 14.59
CA TRP A 523 -6.95 15.24 14.84
C TRP A 523 -8.01 14.78 13.83
N PRO A 524 -7.80 13.61 13.19
CA PRO A 524 -8.75 13.07 12.24
C PRO A 524 -10.08 12.75 12.93
N TYR A 525 -11.19 13.04 12.26
CA TYR A 525 -12.51 12.74 12.80
C TYR A 525 -12.84 11.24 12.84
N ARG A 526 -12.20 10.45 11.97
CA ARG A 526 -12.38 9.00 11.80
C ARG A 526 -11.09 8.40 11.24
N ILE A 527 -10.78 7.15 11.57
CA ILE A 527 -9.73 6.36 10.93
C ILE A 527 -10.31 4.96 10.68
N PRO A 528 -10.18 4.39 9.46
CA PRO A 528 -9.63 5.03 8.25
C PRO A 528 -10.60 6.03 7.60
N TYR A 529 -10.06 7.06 6.93
CA TYR A 529 -10.83 8.01 6.12
C TYR A 529 -11.21 7.37 4.79
N GLY A 530 -12.50 7.36 4.45
CA GLY A 530 -12.95 6.88 3.13
C GLY A 530 -12.69 7.94 2.07
N VAL A 531 -11.94 7.58 1.03
CA VAL A 531 -11.65 8.45 -0.12
C VAL A 531 -12.07 7.74 -1.39
N THR A 532 -12.85 8.40 -2.24
CA THR A 532 -13.24 7.87 -3.54
C THR A 532 -12.50 8.63 -4.63
N VAL A 533 -11.82 7.91 -5.51
CA VAL A 533 -11.21 8.47 -6.72
C VAL A 533 -11.98 7.95 -7.92
N HIS A 534 -12.50 8.84 -8.75
CA HIS A 534 -13.26 8.49 -9.95
C HIS A 534 -12.52 9.00 -11.18
N PHE A 535 -12.09 8.07 -12.05
CA PHE A 535 -11.54 8.40 -13.36
C PHE A 535 -12.65 8.47 -14.42
N GLY A 536 -12.72 9.59 -15.13
CA GLY A 536 -13.68 9.78 -16.21
C GLY A 536 -13.22 9.21 -17.55
N SER A 537 -14.00 9.46 -18.58
CA SER A 537 -13.62 9.13 -19.96
C SER A 537 -12.59 10.13 -20.47
N PRO A 538 -11.55 9.69 -21.22
CA PRO A 538 -10.60 10.60 -21.85
C PRO A 538 -11.31 11.60 -22.79
N LEU A 539 -10.97 12.88 -22.64
CA LEU A 539 -11.43 13.96 -23.50
C LEU A 539 -10.49 14.12 -24.72
N ILE A 540 -11.05 14.56 -25.83
CA ILE A 540 -10.38 14.63 -27.14
C ILE A 540 -9.19 15.60 -27.10
N THR A 541 -8.09 15.16 -27.72
CA THR A 541 -6.81 15.87 -27.79
C THR A 541 -6.93 17.23 -28.49
N GLY A 542 -6.47 18.30 -27.85
CA GLY A 542 -6.29 19.61 -28.50
C GLY A 542 -7.53 20.52 -28.59
N GLU A 543 -8.73 20.00 -28.33
CA GLU A 543 -10.00 20.77 -28.37
C GLU A 543 -10.67 20.93 -27.01
N THR A 544 -10.16 20.25 -25.97
CA THR A 544 -10.75 20.31 -24.62
C THR A 544 -10.61 21.73 -24.05
N LYS A 545 -11.75 22.39 -23.85
CA LYS A 545 -11.85 23.72 -23.22
C LYS A 545 -12.00 23.60 -21.69
N VAL A 546 -11.65 24.66 -20.97
CA VAL A 546 -11.83 24.79 -19.50
C VAL A 546 -13.21 24.35 -19.07
N ASP A 547 -14.27 24.91 -19.64
CA ASP A 547 -15.65 24.64 -19.20
C ASP A 547 -16.02 23.15 -19.32
N GLN A 548 -15.55 22.48 -20.38
CA GLN A 548 -15.78 21.06 -20.58
C GLN A 548 -15.04 20.22 -19.54
N ALA A 549 -13.78 20.58 -19.26
CA ALA A 549 -12.95 19.93 -18.24
C ALA A 549 -13.51 20.13 -16.84
N THR A 550 -13.93 21.35 -16.49
CA THR A 550 -14.56 21.71 -15.21
C THR A 550 -15.82 20.88 -15.00
N ARG A 551 -16.76 20.89 -15.95
CA ARG A 551 -18.02 20.11 -15.86
C ARG A 551 -17.77 18.60 -15.77
N ALA A 552 -16.77 18.09 -16.50
CA ALA A 552 -16.40 16.69 -16.41
C ALA A 552 -15.92 16.33 -14.99
N VAL A 553 -15.05 17.14 -14.37
CA VAL A 553 -14.58 16.89 -12.99
C VAL A 553 -15.71 17.05 -11.97
N GLU A 554 -16.59 18.04 -12.12
CA GLU A 554 -17.76 18.24 -11.25
C GLU A 554 -18.71 17.04 -11.30
N SER A 555 -19.03 16.56 -12.50
CA SER A 555 -19.86 15.38 -12.71
C SER A 555 -19.26 14.13 -12.06
N LEU A 556 -17.95 13.91 -12.24
CA LEU A 556 -17.25 12.79 -11.60
C LEU A 556 -17.25 12.91 -10.06
N ARG A 557 -17.16 14.14 -9.54
CA ARG A 557 -17.23 14.41 -8.10
C ARG A 557 -18.63 14.12 -7.56
N ALA A 558 -19.68 14.45 -8.30
CA ALA A 558 -21.07 14.10 -7.95
C ALA A 558 -21.30 12.59 -7.91
N ASP A 559 -20.80 11.85 -8.90
CA ASP A 559 -20.83 10.38 -8.91
C ASP A 559 -20.08 9.79 -7.71
N ALA A 560 -18.88 10.31 -7.43
CA ALA A 560 -18.06 9.85 -6.31
C ALA A 560 -18.73 10.13 -4.95
N PHE A 561 -19.39 11.28 -4.81
CA PHE A 561 -20.16 11.67 -3.63
C PHE A 561 -21.35 10.74 -3.40
N ALA A 562 -22.10 10.38 -4.46
CA ALA A 562 -23.22 9.44 -4.37
C ALA A 562 -22.78 8.04 -3.88
N GLN A 563 -21.51 7.68 -4.08
CA GLN A 563 -20.93 6.40 -3.66
C GLN A 563 -20.40 6.39 -2.21
N ARG A 564 -20.60 7.45 -1.43
CA ARG A 564 -20.16 7.52 -0.03
C ARG A 564 -20.86 6.48 0.83
N GLN A 565 -20.08 5.70 1.59
CA GLN A 565 -20.61 4.64 2.46
C GLN A 565 -21.60 5.13 3.53
N VAL A 566 -21.48 6.39 3.95
CA VAL A 566 -22.39 6.99 4.93
C VAL A 566 -23.83 7.09 4.41
N LEU A 567 -24.02 7.22 3.09
CA LEU A 567 -25.32 7.30 2.43
C LEU A 567 -26.01 5.94 2.34
N ALA A 568 -25.25 4.83 2.40
CA ALA A 568 -25.83 3.49 2.32
C ALA A 568 -26.65 3.10 3.57
N HIS A 569 -26.43 3.76 4.71
CA HIS A 569 -27.09 3.42 5.98
C HIS A 569 -27.44 4.69 6.79
N PRO A 570 -28.37 5.54 6.31
CA PRO A 570 -28.68 6.83 6.95
C PRO A 570 -29.21 6.67 8.37
N MET A 571 -30.01 5.63 8.66
CA MET A 571 -30.58 5.36 9.99
C MET A 571 -29.55 5.19 11.10
N LYS A 572 -28.34 4.69 10.77
CA LYS A 572 -27.24 4.57 11.75
C LYS A 572 -26.80 5.94 12.31
N TRP A 573 -27.06 7.01 11.55
CA TRP A 573 -26.67 8.37 11.89
C TRP A 573 -27.85 9.18 12.40
N LEU A 574 -29.03 9.03 11.78
CA LEU A 574 -30.28 9.68 12.21
C LEU A 574 -30.75 9.26 13.61
N SER A 575 -30.33 8.09 14.08
CA SER A 575 -30.59 7.61 15.45
C SER A 575 -29.75 8.29 16.53
N LYS A 576 -28.75 9.11 16.16
CA LYS A 576 -27.92 9.81 17.15
C LYS A 576 -28.63 11.02 17.73
N ASN A 577 -28.33 11.34 18.98
CA ASN A 577 -28.85 12.53 19.64
C ASN A 577 -28.11 13.79 19.17
N ALA A 578 -28.86 14.86 18.91
CA ALA A 578 -28.32 16.20 18.75
C ALA A 578 -28.00 16.82 20.12
N ARG A 579 -27.12 17.81 20.15
CA ARG A 579 -26.84 18.59 21.37
C ARG A 579 -27.74 19.82 21.34
N LEU A 580 -28.83 19.78 22.09
CA LEU A 580 -29.71 20.93 22.27
C LEU A 580 -29.22 21.72 23.48
N ALA A 581 -28.91 23.00 23.27
CA ALA A 581 -28.49 23.93 24.32
C ALA A 581 -29.68 24.71 24.90
N GLY A 582 -30.70 24.98 24.09
CA GLY A 582 -31.93 25.67 24.51
C GLY A 582 -33.05 25.59 23.45
N GLY A 583 -34.27 25.96 23.83
CA GLY A 583 -35.45 26.00 22.96
C GLY A 583 -36.39 24.78 23.06
N ASP A 584 -37.34 24.67 22.12
CA ASP A 584 -38.39 23.64 22.13
C ASP A 584 -37.86 22.24 21.75
N VAL A 585 -37.47 21.48 22.78
CA VAL A 585 -36.97 20.11 22.65
C VAL A 585 -38.02 19.15 22.12
N SER A 586 -39.30 19.36 22.43
CA SER A 586 -40.41 18.53 21.96
C SER A 586 -40.58 18.63 20.46
N ALA A 587 -40.62 19.85 19.92
CA ALA A 587 -40.73 20.09 18.48
C ALA A 587 -39.57 19.46 17.70
N PHE A 588 -38.34 19.57 18.23
CA PHE A 588 -37.18 18.90 17.66
C PHE A 588 -37.34 17.38 17.63
N ARG A 589 -37.72 16.78 18.78
CA ARG A 589 -37.85 15.31 18.90
C ARG A 589 -38.94 14.76 18.00
N GLN A 590 -40.08 15.45 17.94
CA GLN A 590 -41.17 15.09 17.05
C GLN A 590 -40.67 15.07 15.59
N ARG A 591 -40.06 16.16 15.14
CA ARG A 591 -39.59 16.24 13.75
C ARG A 591 -38.49 15.22 13.43
N ALA A 592 -37.58 14.98 14.38
CA ALA A 592 -36.57 13.94 14.22
C ALA A 592 -37.17 12.53 14.09
N ASN A 593 -38.28 12.24 14.76
CA ASN A 593 -38.99 10.97 14.63
C ASN A 593 -39.74 10.87 13.30
N GLU A 594 -40.39 11.94 12.84
CA GLU A 594 -41.00 12.00 11.51
C GLU A 594 -39.98 11.75 10.40
N LEU A 595 -38.80 12.38 10.49
CA LEU A 595 -37.70 12.18 9.55
C LEU A 595 -37.21 10.72 9.50
N ARG A 596 -37.17 10.05 10.66
CA ARG A 596 -36.79 8.62 10.76
C ARG A 596 -37.86 7.68 10.18
N ALA A 597 -39.12 8.13 10.13
CA ALA A 597 -40.23 7.37 9.56
C ALA A 597 -40.35 7.51 8.04
N LEU A 598 -39.64 8.46 7.42
CA LEU A 598 -39.65 8.63 5.96
C LEU A 598 -39.12 7.39 5.22
N PRO A 599 -39.53 7.15 3.96
CA PRO A 599 -38.92 6.14 3.11
C PRO A 599 -37.40 6.34 2.98
N VAL A 600 -36.64 5.24 2.90
CA VAL A 600 -35.16 5.26 2.87
C VAL A 600 -34.62 6.19 1.77
N GLY A 601 -35.24 6.23 0.59
CA GLY A 601 -34.82 7.14 -0.49
C GLY A 601 -34.87 8.62 -0.08
N GLN A 602 -35.93 9.05 0.60
CA GLN A 602 -36.05 10.43 1.09
C GLN A 602 -35.09 10.71 2.24
N GLN A 603 -34.87 9.73 3.12
CA GLN A 603 -33.85 9.84 4.17
C GLN A 603 -32.46 10.06 3.55
N VAL A 604 -32.11 9.29 2.51
CA VAL A 604 -30.84 9.44 1.78
C VAL A 604 -30.75 10.81 1.13
N GLN A 605 -31.82 11.31 0.50
CA GLN A 605 -31.83 12.64 -0.13
C GLN A 605 -31.53 13.76 0.87
N ARG A 606 -32.28 13.81 1.98
CA ARG A 606 -32.08 14.83 3.03
C ARG A 606 -30.70 14.70 3.69
N PHE A 607 -30.24 13.47 3.90
CA PHE A 607 -28.93 13.21 4.49
C PHE A 607 -27.79 13.59 3.56
N ALA A 608 -27.91 13.29 2.27
CA ALA A 608 -26.98 13.74 1.26
C ALA A 608 -26.88 15.25 1.25
N ASN A 609 -28.01 15.97 1.27
CA ASN A 609 -27.99 17.42 1.29
C ASN A 609 -27.30 18.00 2.53
N ALA A 610 -27.50 17.39 3.71
CA ALA A 610 -26.78 17.79 4.92
C ALA A 610 -25.26 17.56 4.79
N LEU A 611 -24.83 16.49 4.12
CA LEU A 611 -23.41 16.28 3.83
C LEU A 611 -22.87 17.32 2.86
N GLN A 612 -23.63 17.70 1.82
CA GLN A 612 -23.22 18.73 0.86
C GLN A 612 -22.98 20.07 1.56
N VAL A 613 -23.84 20.44 2.51
CA VAL A 613 -23.64 21.62 3.38
C VAL A 613 -22.34 21.51 4.18
N GLY A 614 -21.99 20.31 4.67
CA GLY A 614 -20.75 20.09 5.43
C GLY A 614 -19.48 20.00 4.60
N GLU A 615 -19.60 19.97 3.27
CA GLU A 615 -18.45 20.05 2.36
C GLU A 615 -17.97 21.48 2.15
N VAL A 616 -18.77 22.47 2.53
CA VAL A 616 -18.41 23.88 2.43
C VAL A 616 -18.07 24.44 3.81
N ASN A 617 -17.14 25.38 3.88
CA ASN A 617 -16.66 25.96 5.14
C ASN A 617 -17.59 27.05 5.72
N ALA A 618 -18.91 26.84 5.66
CA ALA A 618 -19.92 27.75 6.21
C ALA A 618 -20.05 27.56 7.73
N ILE A 619 -20.57 26.39 8.13
CA ILE A 619 -20.80 26.03 9.52
C ILE A 619 -19.92 24.81 9.85
N ARG A 620 -19.06 24.95 10.86
CA ARG A 620 -18.08 23.92 11.20
C ARG A 620 -18.60 22.97 12.27
N ARG A 621 -18.01 21.77 12.30
CA ARG A 621 -18.34 20.73 13.26
C ARG A 621 -18.20 21.22 14.71
N GLY A 622 -19.23 21.02 15.52
CA GLY A 622 -19.21 21.34 16.95
C GLY A 622 -19.48 22.80 17.34
N GLN A 623 -19.69 23.70 16.37
CA GLN A 623 -20.10 25.08 16.63
C GLN A 623 -21.53 25.15 17.20
N THR A 624 -21.82 26.27 17.87
CA THR A 624 -23.15 26.60 18.38
C THR A 624 -23.94 27.39 17.34
N VAL A 625 -25.12 26.92 16.98
CA VAL A 625 -25.98 27.53 15.96
C VAL A 625 -27.35 27.84 16.54
N MET A 626 -27.79 29.09 16.40
CA MET A 626 -29.16 29.49 16.69
C MET A 626 -30.02 29.36 15.43
N PHE A 627 -31.12 28.61 15.53
CA PHE A 627 -31.93 28.21 14.38
C PHE A 627 -33.39 28.67 14.56
N GLU A 628 -33.88 29.48 13.63
CA GLU A 628 -35.27 29.95 13.56
C GLU A 628 -36.19 28.81 13.09
N TRP A 629 -36.77 28.07 14.02
CA TRP A 629 -37.36 26.76 13.78
C TRP A 629 -38.60 26.80 12.87
N ASP A 630 -39.53 27.71 13.14
CA ASP A 630 -40.85 27.82 12.50
C ASP A 630 -40.77 28.35 11.07
N SER A 631 -39.97 29.38 10.79
CA SER A 631 -39.89 29.99 9.45
C SER A 631 -39.05 29.22 8.43
N LEU A 632 -38.25 28.23 8.86
CA LEU A 632 -37.33 27.46 8.00
C LEU A 632 -37.81 26.04 7.67
N GLU A 633 -39.09 25.86 7.34
CA GLU A 633 -39.67 24.54 7.04
C GLU A 633 -38.90 23.77 5.95
N SER A 634 -38.46 24.48 4.91
CA SER A 634 -37.73 23.90 3.78
C SER A 634 -36.35 23.34 4.17
N CYS A 635 -35.70 23.88 5.21
CA CYS A 635 -34.32 23.55 5.58
C CYS A 635 -34.20 22.84 6.94
N ARG A 636 -35.31 22.77 7.71
CA ARG A 636 -35.37 22.22 9.08
C ARG A 636 -34.83 20.80 9.16
N ASP A 637 -35.19 19.93 8.22
CA ASP A 637 -34.73 18.55 8.20
C ASP A 637 -33.22 18.46 7.98
N VAL A 638 -32.71 19.23 7.02
CA VAL A 638 -31.32 19.19 6.59
C VAL A 638 -30.40 19.83 7.63
N LEU A 639 -30.57 21.12 7.92
CA LEU A 639 -29.70 21.89 8.82
C LEU A 639 -30.09 21.70 10.29
N GLY A 640 -31.38 21.78 10.59
CA GLY A 640 -31.90 21.75 11.94
C GLY A 640 -31.80 20.37 12.59
N VAL A 641 -31.95 19.27 11.85
CA VAL A 641 -31.91 17.91 12.42
C VAL A 641 -30.65 17.15 12.01
N ILE A 642 -30.50 16.83 10.71
CA ILE A 642 -29.47 15.89 10.25
C ILE A 642 -28.06 16.47 10.44
N PHE A 643 -27.86 17.69 9.97
CA PHE A 643 -26.57 18.36 10.03
C PHE A 643 -26.11 18.49 11.49
N ALA A 644 -27.02 18.91 12.38
CA ALA A 644 -26.73 19.00 13.80
C ALA A 644 -26.37 17.66 14.45
N GLN A 645 -27.08 16.58 14.14
CA GLN A 645 -26.78 15.24 14.66
C GLN A 645 -25.43 14.70 14.14
N TYR A 646 -25.18 14.81 12.83
CA TYR A 646 -23.99 14.23 12.20
C TYR A 646 -22.71 15.03 12.49
N PHE A 647 -22.79 16.35 12.36
CA PHE A 647 -21.70 17.29 12.64
C PHE A 647 -21.65 17.72 14.12
N LYS A 648 -22.45 17.12 15.01
CA LYS A 648 -22.40 17.34 16.46
C LYS A 648 -22.51 18.82 16.85
N LEU A 649 -23.32 19.59 16.14
CA LEU A 649 -23.57 21.00 16.48
C LEU A 649 -24.28 21.12 17.82
N LYS A 650 -24.09 22.26 18.48
CA LYS A 650 -24.93 22.68 19.60
C LYS A 650 -26.03 23.58 19.05
N LEU A 651 -27.30 23.22 19.22
CA LEU A 651 -28.43 23.96 18.68
C LEU A 651 -29.16 24.75 19.74
N VAL A 652 -29.50 25.99 19.42
CA VAL A 652 -30.45 26.83 20.17
C VAL A 652 -31.65 27.08 19.26
N LEU A 653 -32.83 26.57 19.65
CA LEU A 653 -34.04 26.69 18.85
C LEU A 653 -34.84 27.92 19.28
N VAL A 654 -35.18 28.77 18.32
CA VAL A 654 -36.01 29.97 18.54
C VAL A 654 -37.16 29.98 17.53
N SER A 655 -38.27 30.63 17.90
CA SER A 655 -39.39 30.91 16.99
C SER A 655 -39.27 32.31 16.40
N SER A 656 -39.91 32.55 15.26
CA SER A 656 -40.12 33.86 14.67
C SER A 656 -40.78 34.89 15.61
N THR A 657 -41.45 34.42 16.67
CA THR A 657 -42.08 35.25 17.71
C THR A 657 -41.15 35.58 18.90
N THR A 658 -39.93 35.03 18.92
CA THR A 658 -38.96 35.26 20.00
C THR A 658 -38.50 36.72 19.99
N SER A 659 -38.53 37.40 21.14
CA SER A 659 -38.13 38.80 21.22
C SER A 659 -36.63 39.00 20.98
N ALA A 660 -36.24 40.18 20.47
CA ALA A 660 -34.83 40.49 20.23
C ALA A 660 -33.99 40.48 21.52
N ASP A 661 -34.57 40.86 22.67
CA ASP A 661 -33.92 40.76 23.98
C ASP A 661 -33.59 39.31 24.34
N GLU A 662 -34.54 38.40 24.11
CA GLU A 662 -34.37 36.98 24.43
C GLU A 662 -33.35 36.31 23.49
N VAL A 663 -33.35 36.68 22.20
CA VAL A 663 -32.32 36.25 21.24
C VAL A 663 -30.93 36.69 21.70
N SER A 664 -30.77 37.93 22.17
CA SER A 664 -29.50 38.44 22.70
C SER A 664 -29.06 37.67 23.95
N ARG A 665 -29.99 37.43 24.88
CA ARG A 665 -29.74 36.68 26.12
C ARG A 665 -29.24 35.27 25.84
N LEU A 666 -29.96 34.53 24.98
CA LEU A 666 -29.61 33.15 24.60
C LEU A 666 -28.30 33.09 23.80
N SER A 667 -28.03 34.11 22.99
CA SER A 667 -26.80 34.24 22.23
C SER A 667 -25.56 34.30 23.14
N GLU A 668 -25.62 35.14 24.18
CA GLU A 668 -24.56 35.27 25.18
C GLU A 668 -24.43 34.02 26.06
N GLU A 669 -25.56 33.51 26.55
CA GLU A 669 -25.63 32.33 27.44
C GLU A 669 -24.97 31.10 26.80
N HIS A 670 -25.23 30.86 25.52
CA HIS A 670 -24.75 29.66 24.82
C HIS A 670 -23.53 29.91 23.92
N ARG A 671 -23.06 31.17 23.83
CA ARG A 671 -21.97 31.60 22.93
C ARG A 671 -22.23 31.14 21.49
N VAL A 672 -23.28 31.69 20.89
CA VAL A 672 -23.70 31.34 19.53
C VAL A 672 -22.64 31.79 18.52
N ASP A 673 -22.20 30.87 17.65
CA ASP A 673 -21.25 31.17 16.58
C ASP A 673 -21.95 31.70 15.32
N HIS A 674 -23.14 31.15 15.03
CA HIS A 674 -23.88 31.42 13.79
C HIS A 674 -25.39 31.43 14.02
N TYR A 675 -26.09 32.22 13.21
CA TYR A 675 -27.55 32.38 13.22
C TYR A 675 -28.10 31.91 11.88
N VAL A 676 -29.18 31.14 11.89
CA VAL A 676 -29.86 30.68 10.68
C VAL A 676 -31.27 31.22 10.71
N SER A 677 -31.53 32.24 9.88
CA SER A 677 -32.78 33.00 9.84
C SER A 677 -33.61 32.71 8.59
N GLY A 678 -34.93 32.74 8.77
CA GLY A 678 -35.92 32.68 7.70
C GLY A 678 -36.84 33.90 7.64
N LYS A 679 -37.02 34.65 8.75
CA LYS A 679 -37.86 35.86 8.75
C LYS A 679 -37.40 36.93 9.74
N SER A 680 -37.45 36.66 11.05
CA SER A 680 -37.25 37.71 12.08
C SER A 680 -35.95 37.58 12.88
N LEU A 681 -35.28 36.42 12.85
CA LEU A 681 -34.03 36.24 13.62
C LEU A 681 -32.91 37.19 13.16
N HIS A 682 -32.84 37.49 11.86
CA HIS A 682 -31.85 38.43 11.31
C HIS A 682 -32.03 39.88 11.83
N GLU A 683 -33.28 40.32 12.06
CA GLU A 683 -33.62 41.64 12.61
C GLU A 683 -33.13 41.73 14.06
N ALA A 684 -33.38 40.69 14.85
CA ALA A 684 -32.86 40.59 16.22
C ALA A 684 -31.32 40.58 16.23
N TRP A 685 -30.70 39.79 15.36
CA TRP A 685 -29.25 39.73 15.20
C TRP A 685 -28.62 41.09 14.87
N ARG A 686 -29.21 41.80 13.90
CA ARG A 686 -28.74 43.11 13.43
C ARG A 686 -29.00 44.21 14.46
N SER A 687 -30.21 44.30 15.01
CA SER A 687 -30.60 45.34 15.97
C SER A 687 -29.81 45.27 17.28
N ARG A 688 -29.35 44.07 17.67
CA ARG A 688 -28.55 43.84 18.88
C ARG A 688 -27.05 43.78 18.64
N GLY A 689 -26.61 43.96 17.39
CA GLY A 689 -25.18 43.96 17.05
C GLY A 689 -24.46 42.66 17.43
N LEU A 690 -25.15 41.51 17.27
CA LEU A 690 -24.60 40.22 17.68
C LEU A 690 -23.44 39.79 16.78
N SER A 691 -22.40 39.21 17.38
CA SER A 691 -21.24 38.69 16.64
C SER A 691 -21.52 37.33 16.03
N GLY A 692 -21.00 37.05 14.83
CA GLY A 692 -21.12 35.75 14.17
C GLY A 692 -21.72 35.85 12.76
N GLY A 693 -21.76 34.72 12.05
CA GLY A 693 -22.36 34.68 10.71
C GLY A 693 -23.87 34.52 10.77
N CYS A 694 -24.62 35.39 10.09
CA CYS A 694 -26.08 35.25 9.95
C CYS A 694 -26.41 34.71 8.54
N TYR A 695 -26.83 33.44 8.45
CA TYR A 695 -27.27 32.79 7.22
C TYR A 695 -28.76 32.99 7.02
N ASP A 696 -29.15 33.57 5.90
CA ASP A 696 -30.53 33.98 5.63
C ASP A 696 -31.08 33.23 4.40
N PHE A 697 -32.20 32.53 4.61
CA PHE A 697 -32.90 31.74 3.59
C PHE A 697 -34.20 32.41 3.10
N SER A 698 -34.47 33.64 3.53
CA SER A 698 -35.62 34.43 3.06
C SER A 698 -35.43 34.91 1.61
N HIS A 699 -36.54 35.23 0.94
CA HIS A 699 -36.51 35.71 -0.45
C HIS A 699 -35.75 37.04 -0.62
N ASP A 700 -35.78 37.91 0.39
CA ASP A 700 -35.14 39.24 0.36
C ASP A 700 -33.67 39.23 0.82
N ALA A 701 -33.12 38.04 1.13
CA ALA A 701 -31.76 37.90 1.68
C ALA A 701 -30.68 38.59 0.83
N LEU A 702 -30.83 38.62 -0.49
CA LEU A 702 -29.87 39.25 -1.41
C LEU A 702 -29.73 40.76 -1.21
N ASN A 703 -30.78 41.43 -0.70
CA ASN A 703 -30.83 42.88 -0.54
C ASN A 703 -30.41 43.33 0.87
N ARG A 704 -30.00 42.40 1.73
CA ARG A 704 -29.69 42.67 3.14
C ARG A 704 -28.19 42.77 3.35
N ASP A 705 -27.73 43.92 3.84
CA ASP A 705 -26.32 44.10 4.19
C ASP A 705 -25.90 43.26 5.41
N GLY A 706 -24.72 42.66 5.33
CA GLY A 706 -24.06 41.98 6.46
C GLY A 706 -24.55 40.57 6.77
N VAL A 707 -25.52 40.03 6.01
CA VAL A 707 -25.95 38.63 6.11
C VAL A 707 -25.30 37.77 5.01
N PHE A 708 -25.36 36.45 5.18
CA PHE A 708 -24.93 35.44 4.22
C PHE A 708 -26.16 34.84 3.53
N PRO A 709 -26.54 35.32 2.33
CA PRO A 709 -27.71 34.80 1.62
C PRO A 709 -27.49 33.34 1.21
N CYS A 710 -28.53 32.54 1.31
CA CYS A 710 -28.52 31.12 0.99
C CYS A 710 -29.74 30.78 0.12
N LEU A 711 -29.64 29.74 -0.70
CA LEU A 711 -30.72 29.31 -1.58
C LEU A 711 -31.19 27.90 -1.24
N ALA A 712 -32.47 27.76 -0.92
CA ALA A 712 -33.13 26.48 -0.78
C ALA A 712 -34.36 26.39 -1.67
N VAL A 713 -34.50 25.28 -2.38
CA VAL A 713 -35.58 25.05 -3.34
C VAL A 713 -36.11 23.63 -3.15
N GLY A 714 -37.43 23.46 -3.03
CA GLY A 714 -38.06 22.13 -2.85
C GLY A 714 -37.59 21.38 -1.59
N GLY A 715 -37.19 22.11 -0.55
CA GLY A 715 -36.65 21.54 0.69
C GLY A 715 -35.21 21.01 0.58
N CYS A 716 -34.48 21.42 -0.46
CA CYS A 716 -33.07 21.11 -0.69
C CYS A 716 -32.27 22.41 -0.68
N ILE A 717 -31.20 22.47 0.10
CA ILE A 717 -30.27 23.60 0.12
C ILE A 717 -29.35 23.44 -1.09
N ILE A 718 -29.36 24.43 -1.97
CA ILE A 718 -28.63 24.40 -3.25
C ILE A 718 -27.33 25.19 -3.14
N ALA A 719 -27.38 26.35 -2.49
CA ALA A 719 -26.25 27.26 -2.37
C ALA A 719 -26.15 27.80 -0.94
N MET A 720 -24.92 27.98 -0.48
CA MET A 720 -24.65 28.69 0.78
C MET A 720 -23.49 29.66 0.62
N SER A 721 -23.72 30.90 1.04
CA SER A 721 -22.66 31.86 1.26
C SER A 721 -21.74 31.44 2.40
N MET A 722 -20.49 31.90 2.36
CA MET A 722 -19.50 31.59 3.39
C MET A 722 -18.65 32.81 3.71
N PRO A 723 -18.10 32.88 4.94
CA PRO A 723 -17.03 33.80 5.24
C PRO A 723 -15.86 33.64 4.27
N HIS A 724 -15.23 34.75 3.91
CA HIS A 724 -13.99 34.69 3.16
C HIS A 724 -12.91 33.98 4.00
N PRO A 725 -12.14 33.05 3.41
CA PRO A 725 -11.06 32.39 4.12
C PRO A 725 -9.95 33.39 4.43
N GLU A 726 -9.69 33.65 5.71
CA GLU A 726 -8.55 34.44 6.16
C GLU A 726 -7.24 33.71 5.90
N ALA A 727 -6.64 33.90 4.72
CA ALA A 727 -5.35 33.31 4.42
C ALA A 727 -4.55 33.98 3.29
N GLU A 728 -3.26 34.14 3.53
CA GLU A 728 -2.27 34.35 2.47
C GLU A 728 -2.17 33.10 1.59
N THR A 729 -2.35 33.27 0.29
CA THR A 729 -2.28 32.19 -0.71
C THR A 729 -0.93 32.24 -1.42
N ALA A 730 -0.42 31.08 -1.85
CA ALA A 730 0.84 31.03 -2.60
C ALA A 730 0.78 31.84 -3.91
N THR A 731 -0.42 32.00 -4.47
CA THR A 731 -0.68 32.76 -5.70
C THR A 731 -1.14 34.19 -5.45
N ASN A 732 -1.25 34.64 -4.20
CA ASN A 732 -1.93 35.89 -3.78
C ASN A 732 -3.36 36.06 -4.34
N GLN A 733 -4.00 34.99 -4.83
CA GLN A 733 -5.38 35.02 -5.28
C GLN A 733 -6.32 34.71 -4.12
N HIS A 734 -7.27 35.61 -3.87
CA HIS A 734 -8.32 35.44 -2.88
C HIS A 734 -9.35 34.40 -3.35
N GLN A 735 -9.76 33.48 -2.47
CA GLN A 735 -10.84 32.53 -2.76
C GLN A 735 -12.14 33.06 -2.14
N GLU A 736 -13.07 33.53 -2.96
CA GLU A 736 -14.31 34.11 -2.46
C GLU A 736 -15.24 33.06 -1.85
N GLY A 737 -15.71 33.30 -0.62
CA GLY A 737 -16.76 32.51 0.03
C GLY A 737 -18.17 32.94 -0.38
N HIS A 738 -18.35 34.22 -0.71
CA HIS A 738 -19.59 34.81 -1.24
C HIS A 738 -19.25 36.08 -2.06
N ARG A 739 -20.23 36.59 -2.81
CA ARG A 739 -20.22 37.95 -3.38
C ARG A 739 -21.50 38.69 -3.00
N SER A 740 -21.42 40.01 -2.89
CA SER A 740 -22.61 40.84 -2.68
C SER A 740 -23.64 40.58 -3.79
N GLY A 741 -24.93 40.50 -3.42
CA GLY A 741 -26.03 40.20 -4.34
C GLY A 741 -26.08 38.76 -4.86
N THR A 742 -25.41 37.79 -4.23
CA THR A 742 -25.44 36.36 -4.63
C THR A 742 -25.84 35.44 -3.47
N TRP A 743 -26.35 34.25 -3.78
CA TRP A 743 -26.70 33.21 -2.79
C TRP A 743 -25.49 32.37 -2.34
N GLY A 744 -24.28 32.76 -2.75
CA GLY A 744 -23.05 32.06 -2.45
C GLY A 744 -22.74 30.91 -3.41
N ARG A 745 -21.89 29.98 -2.97
CA ARG A 745 -21.41 28.89 -3.83
C ARG A 745 -22.42 27.76 -3.93
N LEU A 746 -22.57 27.20 -5.14
CA LEU A 746 -23.27 25.94 -5.37
C LEU A 746 -22.60 24.84 -4.53
N LEU A 747 -23.41 24.11 -3.76
CA LEU A 747 -22.89 23.02 -2.95
C LEU A 747 -22.37 21.89 -3.85
N PRO A 748 -21.28 21.21 -3.47
CA PRO A 748 -20.73 20.14 -4.29
C PRO A 748 -21.67 18.92 -4.33
N GLY A 749 -21.51 18.05 -5.33
CA GLY A 749 -22.25 16.79 -5.41
C GLY A 749 -23.48 16.81 -6.33
N PHE A 750 -23.69 17.90 -7.06
CA PHE A 750 -24.68 17.99 -8.14
C PHE A 750 -24.02 17.82 -9.51
N HIS A 751 -24.74 17.20 -10.44
CA HIS A 751 -24.49 17.39 -11.86
C HIS A 751 -25.21 18.66 -12.31
N VAL A 752 -24.54 19.48 -13.11
CA VAL A 752 -25.03 20.78 -13.54
C VAL A 752 -25.16 20.81 -15.06
N GLU A 753 -26.38 21.02 -15.54
CA GLU A 753 -26.65 21.33 -16.94
C GLU A 753 -27.24 22.73 -17.06
N ILE A 754 -26.65 23.58 -17.90
CA ILE A 754 -27.12 24.96 -18.12
C ILE A 754 -27.68 25.05 -19.54
N LYS A 755 -28.97 25.40 -19.67
CA LYS A 755 -29.67 25.60 -20.96
C LYS A 755 -30.50 26.88 -20.90
N LYS A 756 -30.22 27.86 -21.79
CA LYS A 756 -31.01 29.11 -21.94
C LYS A 756 -31.36 29.80 -20.60
N SER A 757 -30.36 30.04 -19.74
CA SER A 757 -30.54 30.66 -18.41
C SER A 757 -31.38 29.86 -17.40
N VAL A 758 -31.57 28.58 -17.65
CA VAL A 758 -32.10 27.61 -16.69
C VAL A 758 -30.98 26.67 -16.27
N ILE A 759 -30.79 26.52 -14.96
CA ILE A 759 -29.86 25.58 -14.37
C ILE A 759 -30.65 24.33 -13.97
N HIS A 760 -30.35 23.21 -14.62
CA HIS A 760 -30.90 21.91 -14.27
C HIS A 760 -29.87 21.14 -13.43
N LEU A 761 -30.27 20.79 -12.21
CA LEU A 761 -29.47 20.07 -11.24
C LEU A 761 -29.98 18.65 -11.08
N THR A 762 -29.09 17.68 -11.11
CA THR A 762 -29.40 16.30 -10.73
C THR A 762 -28.39 15.81 -9.69
N GLY A 763 -28.75 14.82 -8.90
CA GLY A 763 -27.87 14.29 -7.86
C GLY A 763 -28.63 13.52 -6.78
N VAL A 764 -27.87 12.90 -5.88
CA VAL A 764 -28.41 12.01 -4.85
C VAL A 764 -29.30 12.72 -3.81
N SER A 765 -29.15 14.04 -3.65
CA SER A 765 -29.97 14.87 -2.75
C SER A 765 -31.29 15.35 -3.38
N LEU A 766 -31.49 15.11 -4.68
CA LEU A 766 -32.66 15.54 -5.44
C LEU A 766 -33.54 14.35 -5.84
N PRO A 767 -34.80 14.60 -6.24
CA PRO A 767 -35.62 13.61 -6.93
C PRO A 767 -34.98 13.12 -8.24
N PRO A 768 -35.36 11.93 -8.75
CA PRO A 768 -34.82 11.38 -10.00
C PRO A 768 -34.98 12.31 -11.21
N GLU A 769 -36.06 13.08 -11.27
CA GLU A 769 -36.33 14.09 -12.29
C GLU A 769 -35.44 15.34 -12.20
N GLY A 770 -34.66 15.48 -11.13
CA GLY A 770 -33.81 16.64 -10.88
C GLY A 770 -34.60 17.88 -10.44
N LEU A 771 -33.91 19.02 -10.47
CA LEU A 771 -34.46 20.32 -10.11
C LEU A 771 -34.01 21.37 -11.13
N SER A 772 -34.96 22.07 -11.73
CA SER A 772 -34.68 23.20 -12.62
C SER A 772 -34.90 24.52 -11.90
N ILE A 773 -33.91 25.41 -11.96
CA ILE A 773 -33.95 26.74 -11.36
C ILE A 773 -33.82 27.76 -12.50
N SER A 774 -34.86 28.58 -12.67
CA SER A 774 -34.92 29.65 -13.68
C SER A 774 -34.43 30.98 -13.09
N ASN A 775 -34.02 31.92 -13.94
CA ASN A 775 -33.58 33.28 -13.56
C ASN A 775 -32.36 33.30 -12.62
N VAL A 776 -31.46 32.32 -12.75
CA VAL A 776 -30.24 32.21 -11.96
C VAL A 776 -29.04 31.99 -12.88
N CYS A 777 -27.92 32.61 -12.55
CA CYS A 777 -26.63 32.46 -13.22
C CYS A 777 -25.62 31.75 -12.31
N LEU A 778 -24.81 30.86 -12.88
CA LEU A 778 -23.68 30.22 -12.21
C LEU A 778 -22.38 30.73 -12.86
N ASP A 779 -21.54 31.38 -12.06
CA ASP A 779 -20.28 31.92 -12.55
C ASP A 779 -19.15 30.85 -12.60
N PRO A 780 -17.98 31.15 -13.20
CA PRO A 780 -16.85 30.22 -13.26
C PRO A 780 -16.24 29.84 -11.89
N ASN A 781 -16.55 30.59 -10.82
CA ASN A 781 -16.14 30.27 -9.45
C ASN A 781 -17.19 29.41 -8.73
N GLY A 782 -18.28 29.03 -9.42
CA GLY A 782 -19.37 28.25 -8.86
C GLY A 782 -20.28 29.05 -7.94
N ILE A 783 -20.34 30.38 -8.06
CA ILE A 783 -21.21 31.27 -7.30
C ILE A 783 -22.54 31.44 -8.04
N LEU A 784 -23.65 31.24 -7.32
CA LEU A 784 -25.01 31.39 -7.81
C LEU A 784 -25.55 32.79 -7.49
N GLY A 785 -25.95 33.52 -8.52
CA GLY A 785 -26.57 34.84 -8.40
C GLY A 785 -27.80 34.98 -9.31
N PRO A 786 -28.60 36.05 -9.15
CA PRO A 786 -29.72 36.30 -10.03
C PRO A 786 -29.22 36.48 -11.47
N ALA A 787 -30.01 36.02 -12.45
CA ALA A 787 -29.75 36.36 -13.84
C ALA A 787 -30.00 37.88 -13.99
N LEU A 788 -28.94 38.63 -14.28
CA LEU A 788 -29.09 40.04 -14.68
C LEU A 788 -29.85 40.04 -16.02
N ASP A 789 -30.92 40.82 -16.12
CA ASP A 789 -31.52 41.15 -17.42
C ASP A 789 -30.40 41.74 -18.29
N ALA A 790 -30.12 41.06 -19.41
CA ALA A 790 -29.02 41.38 -20.32
C ALA A 790 -29.20 42.72 -21.03
#